data_AF-A0A257JYY3-F1
#
_entry.id   AF-A0A257JYY3-F1
#
_cell.length_a   1.000
_cell.length_b   1.000
_cell.length_c   1.000
_cell.angle_alpha   90.00
_cell.angle_beta   90.00
_cell.angle_gamma   90.00
#
_symmetry.space_group_name_H-M   'P 1'
#
loop_
_entity.id
_entity.type
_entity.pdbx_description
1 polymer ?
#
loop_
_entity_poly.entity_id
_entity_poly.type
_entity_poly.pdbx_seq_one_letter_code
_entity_poly.pdbx_strand_id
1 'polypeptide(L)'
;MEEPSYIIAIGASAGGMEEINTFFEHTPLDGVAYVIVQHLSADFKSRMVELLSKHSKLVVKEAEQGMTVCTNVVYLIPNNKFMTISDNKLFLTEKIKTKGPHLTINTFFNSLAEFSGKKAIGVILSGLGSDGTEGIKAIKAAGGMIIARNPETTAFSSMPAHAIATDMVDFILEPEFMPRTIESYVKHNSTIQDDKIHDEKITALIVDYIREKLPFDFSDYKTTTIIRRTKRRAASLNIYQLEDYLERLKASPAEVQLLAKDFLISVTEFFRDPDAFEAVKNTVFPQIIQSLPPHEEIKIWVAGCATGEEAYSLAIVLKELLTGKHRDTVVKIFATDIDSDALIYAGKGVYAADRVKNVGETYLKKYFDKKGSNYVVRPEIRKMLIFAQHDLVKNPPYCNMHLISCRNLLIYMAPVLQKKVYAMLLFGLRTNGYLFLGSSENPLTIIDSLEIVNKKWRIYKSLKNKRAVTFETFALPVILDQVRKVSVKNDESSGYLPHSLNETVNNALATVMDFLAVCVNHENTVVKSYGNTAKYLIQQNFNTNLLELLPKSLAVAYKALSKEVLRSNERANVKGILVQQNGIIIRVNLSVSPIVLEKDHRGLFAVFNDDHSEQNDVAGYPVFDETAYQSRYTDTIEQELKQVKLELTASYAKLDASNENMQSFNEELISANEEMQSTNEEMQSVNEELHTINADYQLKNKELLEINDDLNNYFRSNINGQLFIDNEMRLMKFSPGAVKHINLLDTDIGRPINHISTNIKFETIIADTKIVLDQGSVISREIEDANGRWYQVMIMPYVHASHRNNGAIITFNDISELKETQSELNKKNQSLTRINADLDHFVHAASHDLLAPLGNIEASINILNDLQMEDANLSEFLLAINSSIKNFRSLIIDIATIAKLESDMIVTEHVHIDDVLDNIEWSLKDKIESSGAKIIRNLGVNEIKFSKKNLRSILYNLIANAIKFRSERTPEINIRTFNLEKSFVITIEDNGEGILTGKIAKIFEMYGRLHQDIEGSGIGLYLAKKIINAAGGQIIVESKPGIGTKFTIYLENITNAE
;
A
#
# COMPACT_ATOMS: atom_id res chain seq x y z
N MET A 1 -49.07 -37.32 6.69
CA MET A 1 -47.98 -36.36 6.42
C MET A 1 -47.61 -35.73 7.73
N GLU A 2 -46.32 -35.50 7.97
CA GLU A 2 -45.83 -34.95 9.22
C GLU A 2 -45.77 -33.42 9.14
N GLU A 3 -45.81 -32.75 10.29
CA GLU A 3 -45.65 -31.31 10.36
C GLU A 3 -44.18 -30.92 10.12
N PRO A 4 -43.90 -29.86 9.34
CA PRO A 4 -42.53 -29.52 8.97
C PRO A 4 -41.74 -28.97 10.16
N SER A 5 -40.47 -29.38 10.26
CA SER A 5 -39.60 -28.88 11.33
C SER A 5 -39.21 -27.41 11.15
N TYR A 6 -39.14 -26.95 9.90
CA TYR A 6 -38.86 -25.58 9.45
C TYR A 6 -39.74 -25.21 8.25
N ILE A 7 -40.01 -23.93 8.07
CA ILE A 7 -40.75 -23.41 6.90
C ILE A 7 -39.92 -22.32 6.23
N ILE A 8 -39.67 -22.51 4.93
CA ILE A 8 -38.82 -21.66 4.09
C ILE A 8 -39.74 -20.81 3.21
N ALA A 9 -39.72 -19.49 3.40
CA ALA A 9 -40.40 -18.55 2.52
C ALA A 9 -39.45 -18.04 1.44
N ILE A 10 -39.78 -18.24 0.16
CA ILE A 10 -39.00 -17.74 -0.98
C ILE A 10 -39.74 -16.55 -1.59
N GLY A 11 -39.19 -15.36 -1.41
CA GLY A 11 -39.67 -14.10 -2.01
C GLY A 11 -38.96 -13.79 -3.33
N ALA A 12 -39.74 -13.52 -4.38
CA ALA A 12 -39.22 -13.15 -5.70
C ALA A 12 -40.17 -12.20 -6.46
N SER A 13 -39.67 -11.53 -7.49
CA SER A 13 -40.47 -10.65 -8.35
C SER A 13 -40.07 -10.82 -9.84
N ALA A 14 -40.07 -9.74 -10.62
CA ALA A 14 -39.62 -9.74 -12.00
C ALA A 14 -38.17 -10.27 -12.12
N GLY A 15 -37.96 -11.24 -13.03
CA GLY A 15 -36.68 -11.93 -13.24
C GLY A 15 -36.45 -13.18 -12.39
N GLY A 16 -37.10 -13.30 -11.23
CA GLY A 16 -36.81 -14.36 -10.26
C GLY A 16 -37.14 -15.81 -10.66
N MET A 17 -37.73 -16.05 -11.85
CA MET A 17 -38.23 -17.37 -12.24
C MET A 17 -37.11 -18.39 -12.49
N GLU A 18 -36.09 -18.00 -13.24
CA GLU A 18 -34.92 -18.82 -13.54
C GLU A 18 -34.20 -19.23 -12.24
N GLU A 19 -34.14 -18.27 -11.31
CA GLU A 19 -33.51 -18.42 -9.99
C GLU A 19 -34.26 -19.42 -9.10
N ILE A 20 -35.59 -19.42 -9.15
CA ILE A 20 -36.43 -20.40 -8.45
C ILE A 20 -36.23 -21.80 -9.05
N ASN A 21 -36.14 -21.94 -10.38
CA ASN A 21 -35.86 -23.23 -11.03
C ASN A 21 -34.50 -23.80 -10.55
N THR A 22 -33.42 -23.02 -10.67
CA THR A 22 -32.07 -23.43 -10.24
C THR A 22 -32.00 -23.81 -8.75
N PHE A 23 -32.74 -23.11 -7.89
CA PHE A 23 -32.88 -23.45 -6.48
C PHE A 23 -33.50 -24.84 -6.28
N PHE A 24 -34.61 -25.14 -6.96
CA PHE A 24 -35.34 -26.39 -6.74
C PHE A 24 -34.70 -27.63 -7.39
N GLU A 25 -33.90 -27.48 -8.45
CA GLU A 25 -33.07 -28.56 -9.01
C GLU A 25 -32.08 -29.12 -7.97
N HIS A 26 -31.49 -28.19 -7.20
CA HIS A 26 -30.50 -28.46 -6.16
C HIS A 26 -31.10 -28.78 -4.78
N THR A 27 -32.43 -28.75 -4.65
CA THR A 27 -33.12 -29.01 -3.38
C THR A 27 -33.19 -30.52 -3.04
N PRO A 28 -32.76 -30.92 -1.82
CA PRO A 28 -32.86 -32.31 -1.33
C PRO A 28 -34.23 -32.61 -0.70
N LEU A 29 -34.40 -33.85 -0.21
CA LEU A 29 -35.52 -34.24 0.66
C LEU A 29 -35.06 -34.09 2.13
N ASP A 30 -35.23 -32.90 2.69
CA ASP A 30 -34.67 -32.47 3.99
C ASP A 30 -35.67 -32.44 5.15
N GLY A 31 -36.98 -32.61 4.89
CA GLY A 31 -38.02 -32.61 5.93
C GLY A 31 -38.52 -31.22 6.31
N VAL A 32 -38.33 -30.21 5.47
CA VAL A 32 -38.92 -28.87 5.64
C VAL A 32 -40.16 -28.69 4.74
N ALA A 33 -40.80 -27.53 4.83
CA ALA A 33 -41.78 -27.09 3.82
C ALA A 33 -41.32 -25.79 3.15
N TYR A 34 -41.52 -25.68 1.84
CA TYR A 34 -41.18 -24.49 1.06
C TYR A 34 -42.44 -23.74 0.66
N VAL A 35 -42.39 -22.42 0.70
CA VAL A 35 -43.52 -21.55 0.34
C VAL A 35 -43.03 -20.44 -0.59
N ILE A 36 -43.47 -20.47 -1.85
CA ILE A 36 -43.06 -19.50 -2.88
C ILE A 36 -44.05 -18.33 -2.89
N VAL A 37 -43.53 -17.13 -2.70
CA VAL A 37 -44.28 -15.88 -2.66
C VAL A 37 -43.76 -14.95 -3.75
N GLN A 38 -44.48 -14.91 -4.88
CA GLN A 38 -44.10 -14.14 -6.06
C GLN A 38 -45.22 -13.20 -6.50
N HIS A 39 -44.84 -12.05 -7.07
CA HIS A 39 -45.77 -11.11 -7.69
C HIS A 39 -45.79 -11.23 -9.22
N LEU A 40 -46.44 -12.28 -9.73
CA LEU A 40 -46.65 -12.47 -11.17
C LEU A 40 -47.90 -11.74 -11.68
N SER A 41 -47.97 -11.54 -13.00
CA SER A 41 -49.13 -10.92 -13.64
C SER A 41 -50.32 -11.90 -13.69
N ALA A 42 -51.53 -11.35 -13.83
CA ALA A 42 -52.72 -12.13 -14.19
C ALA A 42 -52.62 -12.78 -15.60
N ASP A 43 -51.49 -12.65 -16.28
CA ASP A 43 -51.18 -13.35 -17.52
C ASP A 43 -50.08 -14.42 -17.36
N PHE A 44 -49.83 -14.84 -16.11
CA PHE A 44 -49.07 -16.01 -15.71
C PHE A 44 -49.80 -16.76 -14.57
N LYS A 45 -50.73 -17.66 -14.93
CA LYS A 45 -51.73 -18.46 -14.16
C LYS A 45 -51.94 -20.02 -14.42
N SER A 46 -51.03 -20.92 -14.85
CA SER A 46 -51.29 -22.41 -15.02
C SER A 46 -50.06 -23.36 -14.84
N ARG A 47 -49.22 -23.57 -15.88
CA ARG A 47 -48.01 -24.43 -15.89
C ARG A 47 -46.87 -24.14 -14.89
N MET A 48 -46.97 -23.24 -13.90
CA MET A 48 -45.84 -23.02 -12.98
C MET A 48 -45.74 -24.11 -11.92
N VAL A 49 -46.87 -24.68 -11.48
CA VAL A 49 -46.87 -25.94 -10.73
C VAL A 49 -46.27 -27.06 -11.58
N GLU A 50 -46.61 -27.11 -12.89
CA GLU A 50 -46.09 -28.12 -13.82
C GLU A 50 -44.58 -27.99 -14.06
N LEU A 51 -44.05 -26.77 -14.20
CA LEU A 51 -42.61 -26.50 -14.37
C LEU A 51 -41.81 -26.75 -13.12
N LEU A 52 -42.25 -26.25 -11.97
CA LEU A 52 -41.58 -26.52 -10.71
C LEU A 52 -41.64 -28.02 -10.37
N SER A 53 -42.65 -28.76 -10.85
CA SER A 53 -42.69 -30.23 -10.76
C SER A 53 -41.76 -30.96 -11.75
N LYS A 54 -41.28 -30.30 -12.82
CA LYS A 54 -40.22 -30.83 -13.70
C LYS A 54 -38.83 -30.60 -13.11
N HIS A 55 -38.62 -29.45 -12.45
CA HIS A 55 -37.34 -29.03 -11.91
C HIS A 55 -37.14 -29.38 -10.41
N SER A 56 -38.16 -29.86 -9.68
CA SER A 56 -38.06 -30.22 -8.27
C SER A 56 -38.28 -31.71 -7.98
N LYS A 57 -37.62 -32.20 -6.93
CA LYS A 57 -37.84 -33.53 -6.33
C LYS A 57 -39.00 -33.53 -5.30
N LEU A 58 -39.54 -32.36 -5.00
CA LEU A 58 -40.59 -32.13 -4.00
C LEU A 58 -41.99 -32.11 -4.63
N VAL A 59 -43.02 -32.37 -3.84
CA VAL A 59 -44.41 -32.29 -4.32
C VAL A 59 -44.83 -30.83 -4.38
N VAL A 60 -44.97 -30.26 -5.58
CA VAL A 60 -45.45 -28.88 -5.76
C VAL A 60 -46.99 -28.83 -5.72
N LYS A 61 -47.54 -27.87 -4.99
CA LYS A 61 -48.99 -27.60 -4.89
C LYS A 61 -49.26 -26.10 -4.94
N GLU A 62 -50.36 -25.73 -5.56
CA GLU A 62 -50.96 -24.40 -5.36
C GLU A 62 -51.63 -24.36 -3.97
N ALA A 63 -51.44 -23.26 -3.23
CA ALA A 63 -52.00 -23.16 -1.88
C ALA A 63 -53.54 -23.02 -1.90
N GLU A 64 -54.21 -23.69 -0.97
CA GLU A 64 -55.66 -23.58 -0.75
C GLU A 64 -56.04 -23.07 0.64
N GLN A 65 -57.30 -22.62 0.79
CA GLN A 65 -57.78 -21.98 2.01
C GLN A 65 -57.86 -22.98 3.17
N GLY A 66 -57.07 -22.77 4.21
CA GLY A 66 -56.97 -23.65 5.37
C GLY A 66 -56.14 -24.92 5.12
N MET A 67 -55.36 -24.96 4.04
CA MET A 67 -54.49 -26.09 3.69
C MET A 67 -53.34 -26.23 4.70
N THR A 68 -53.22 -27.40 5.34
CA THR A 68 -52.13 -27.71 6.27
C THR A 68 -50.78 -27.79 5.57
N VAL A 69 -49.73 -27.23 6.20
CA VAL A 69 -48.35 -27.31 5.71
C VAL A 69 -47.71 -28.65 6.14
N CYS A 70 -46.99 -29.30 5.23
CA CYS A 70 -46.46 -30.66 5.36
C CYS A 70 -45.02 -30.77 4.87
N THR A 71 -44.28 -31.73 5.42
CA THR A 71 -42.90 -32.05 5.02
C THR A 71 -42.76 -32.39 3.54
N ASN A 72 -41.67 -31.92 2.91
CA ASN A 72 -41.28 -32.16 1.51
C ASN A 72 -42.33 -31.71 0.46
N VAL A 73 -43.10 -30.67 0.77
CA VAL A 73 -44.09 -30.03 -0.13
C VAL A 73 -43.68 -28.58 -0.41
N VAL A 74 -43.85 -28.15 -1.66
CA VAL A 74 -43.68 -26.75 -2.10
C VAL A 74 -45.06 -26.14 -2.32
N TYR A 75 -45.37 -25.08 -1.59
CA TYR A 75 -46.64 -24.36 -1.67
C TYR A 75 -46.47 -23.06 -2.45
N LEU A 76 -47.12 -22.95 -3.60
CA LEU A 76 -47.10 -21.76 -4.44
C LEU A 76 -48.25 -20.82 -4.09
N ILE A 77 -47.96 -19.53 -3.89
CA ILE A 77 -48.99 -18.51 -3.67
C ILE A 77 -49.87 -18.32 -4.91
N PRO A 78 -51.20 -18.20 -4.74
CA PRO A 78 -52.06 -17.61 -5.73
C PRO A 78 -51.64 -16.19 -6.14
N ASN A 79 -51.21 -15.99 -7.39
CA ASN A 79 -50.75 -14.72 -8.00
C ASN A 79 -51.37 -13.44 -7.44
N ASN A 80 -52.69 -13.43 -7.31
CA ASN A 80 -53.49 -12.27 -6.98
C ASN A 80 -54.30 -12.45 -5.69
N LYS A 81 -53.92 -13.40 -4.83
CA LYS A 81 -54.24 -13.37 -3.40
C LYS A 81 -53.05 -12.92 -2.56
N PHE A 82 -53.31 -12.49 -1.33
CA PHE A 82 -52.32 -12.52 -0.27
C PHE A 82 -52.34 -13.90 0.39
N MET A 83 -51.29 -14.21 1.14
CA MET A 83 -51.21 -15.44 1.91
C MET A 83 -50.59 -15.13 3.27
N THR A 84 -51.11 -15.78 4.30
CA THR A 84 -50.56 -15.79 5.66
C THR A 84 -50.57 -17.21 6.20
N ILE A 85 -49.84 -17.46 7.29
CA ILE A 85 -49.82 -18.74 7.99
C ILE A 85 -50.21 -18.56 9.47
N SER A 86 -51.05 -19.46 9.98
CA SER A 86 -51.39 -19.62 11.40
C SER A 86 -51.75 -21.08 11.67
N ASP A 87 -51.50 -21.61 12.86
CA ASP A 87 -51.94 -22.95 13.28
C ASP A 87 -51.58 -24.07 12.27
N ASN A 88 -50.36 -23.97 11.71
CA ASN A 88 -49.81 -24.82 10.64
C ASN A 88 -50.65 -24.88 9.34
N LYS A 89 -51.45 -23.84 9.05
CA LYS A 89 -52.34 -23.74 7.89
C LYS A 89 -52.14 -22.44 7.11
N LEU A 90 -52.24 -22.55 5.79
CA LEU A 90 -52.20 -21.41 4.88
C LEU A 90 -53.60 -20.77 4.76
N PHE A 91 -53.67 -19.46 5.00
CA PHE A 91 -54.86 -18.64 4.84
C PHE A 91 -54.67 -17.67 3.68
N LEU A 92 -55.72 -17.50 2.87
CA LEU A 92 -55.64 -16.90 1.54
C LEU A 92 -56.62 -15.74 1.40
N THR A 93 -56.30 -14.62 2.05
CA THR A 93 -56.98 -13.33 1.89
C THR A 93 -56.71 -12.75 0.49
N GLU A 94 -57.49 -11.80 -0.01
CA GLU A 94 -57.42 -11.44 -1.45
C GLU A 94 -57.00 -9.99 -1.73
N LYS A 95 -56.43 -9.74 -2.92
CA LYS A 95 -55.86 -8.44 -3.28
C LYS A 95 -56.94 -7.42 -3.64
N ILE A 96 -57.41 -6.72 -2.60
CA ILE A 96 -58.21 -5.50 -2.69
C ILE A 96 -57.69 -4.59 -3.81
N LYS A 97 -58.57 -4.06 -4.67
CA LYS A 97 -58.23 -3.21 -5.82
C LYS A 97 -57.83 -1.78 -5.43
N THR A 98 -56.77 -1.66 -4.62
CA THR A 98 -56.09 -0.41 -4.28
C THR A 98 -54.98 -0.08 -5.28
N LYS A 99 -54.69 1.22 -5.50
CA LYS A 99 -53.69 1.68 -6.48
C LYS A 99 -52.23 1.64 -5.95
N GLY A 100 -51.93 0.77 -5.00
CA GLY A 100 -50.60 0.65 -4.37
C GLY A 100 -49.85 -0.63 -4.77
N PRO A 101 -48.53 -0.70 -4.55
CA PRO A 101 -47.76 -1.93 -4.79
C PRO A 101 -48.16 -3.00 -3.77
N HIS A 102 -48.54 -4.19 -4.24
CA HIS A 102 -48.91 -5.31 -3.38
C HIS A 102 -47.66 -5.97 -2.77
N LEU A 103 -47.29 -5.54 -1.56
CA LEU A 103 -46.15 -6.04 -0.76
C LEU A 103 -46.38 -7.47 -0.25
N THR A 104 -46.49 -8.41 -1.18
CA THR A 104 -46.96 -9.77 -0.97
C THR A 104 -45.92 -10.59 -0.21
N ILE A 105 -44.62 -10.33 -0.45
CA ILE A 105 -43.52 -11.00 0.25
C ILE A 105 -43.48 -10.56 1.71
N ASN A 106 -43.54 -9.25 1.99
CA ASN A 106 -43.59 -8.74 3.37
C ASN A 106 -44.79 -9.32 4.16
N THR A 107 -45.98 -9.38 3.57
CA THR A 107 -47.18 -9.92 4.24
C THR A 107 -46.99 -11.37 4.69
N PHE A 108 -46.47 -12.25 3.82
CA PHE A 108 -46.27 -13.64 4.21
C PHE A 108 -45.13 -13.78 5.23
N PHE A 109 -43.99 -13.12 5.00
CA PHE A 109 -42.80 -13.19 5.87
C PHE A 109 -43.13 -12.73 7.30
N ASN A 110 -43.95 -11.69 7.47
CA ASN A 110 -44.41 -11.25 8.80
C ASN A 110 -45.22 -12.36 9.51
N SER A 111 -46.23 -12.94 8.85
CA SER A 111 -47.03 -14.02 9.46
C SER A 111 -46.22 -15.29 9.75
N LEU A 112 -45.20 -15.58 8.93
CA LEU A 112 -44.28 -16.69 9.17
C LEU A 112 -43.38 -16.43 10.38
N ALA A 113 -42.92 -15.19 10.59
CA ALA A 113 -42.17 -14.80 11.77
C ALA A 113 -43.00 -14.98 13.06
N GLU A 114 -44.27 -14.54 13.03
CA GLU A 114 -45.22 -14.69 14.14
C GLU A 114 -45.52 -16.15 14.46
N PHE A 115 -45.72 -17.00 13.45
CA PHE A 115 -46.07 -18.41 13.64
C PHE A 115 -44.87 -19.33 13.96
N SER A 116 -43.77 -19.23 13.21
CA SER A 116 -42.65 -20.19 13.29
C SER A 116 -41.44 -19.69 14.09
N GLY A 117 -41.31 -18.38 14.34
CA GLY A 117 -40.20 -17.82 15.11
C GLY A 117 -38.83 -18.27 14.59
N LYS A 118 -38.03 -18.89 15.46
CA LYS A 118 -36.71 -19.46 15.13
C LYS A 118 -36.72 -20.54 14.05
N LYS A 119 -37.89 -21.08 13.69
CA LYS A 119 -38.07 -22.09 12.62
C LYS A 119 -38.46 -21.48 11.27
N ALA A 120 -38.59 -20.15 11.19
CA ALA A 120 -38.75 -19.44 9.94
C ALA A 120 -37.41 -19.27 9.22
N ILE A 121 -37.39 -19.52 7.91
CA ILE A 121 -36.26 -19.20 7.03
C ILE A 121 -36.78 -18.29 5.91
N GLY A 122 -36.25 -17.08 5.79
CA GLY A 122 -36.59 -16.14 4.72
C GLY A 122 -35.53 -16.13 3.63
N VAL A 123 -35.92 -16.41 2.38
CA VAL A 123 -35.05 -16.39 1.20
C VAL A 123 -35.51 -15.29 0.24
N ILE A 124 -34.65 -14.33 -0.12
CA ILE A 124 -34.95 -13.31 -1.13
C ILE A 124 -34.13 -13.55 -2.40
N LEU A 125 -34.83 -13.81 -3.50
CA LEU A 125 -34.28 -13.88 -4.86
C LEU A 125 -34.47 -12.54 -5.59
N SER A 126 -34.23 -12.47 -6.89
CA SER A 126 -34.24 -11.20 -7.61
C SER A 126 -35.61 -10.54 -7.77
N GLY A 127 -35.57 -9.22 -7.98
CA GLY A 127 -36.76 -8.41 -8.10
C GLY A 127 -36.48 -6.91 -8.10
N LEU A 128 -37.52 -6.13 -8.40
CA LEU A 128 -37.50 -4.67 -8.34
C LEU A 128 -38.22 -4.16 -7.09
N GLY A 129 -37.63 -3.14 -6.45
CA GLY A 129 -38.19 -2.49 -5.25
C GLY A 129 -37.76 -3.15 -3.94
N SER A 130 -38.54 -2.92 -2.88
CA SER A 130 -38.23 -3.30 -1.49
C SER A 130 -39.29 -4.21 -0.87
N ASP A 131 -39.93 -5.08 -1.67
CA ASP A 131 -40.80 -6.12 -1.10
C ASP A 131 -39.93 -7.22 -0.47
N GLY A 132 -40.32 -7.70 0.71
CA GLY A 132 -39.50 -8.57 1.57
C GLY A 132 -38.58 -7.84 2.56
N THR A 133 -38.27 -6.54 2.37
CA THR A 133 -37.33 -5.80 3.23
C THR A 133 -37.78 -5.62 4.68
N GLU A 134 -39.08 -5.50 4.95
CA GLU A 134 -39.63 -5.47 6.32
C GLU A 134 -39.87 -6.89 6.85
N GLY A 135 -40.27 -7.82 5.99
CA GLY A 135 -40.45 -9.24 6.29
C GLY A 135 -39.17 -9.91 6.78
N ILE A 136 -38.02 -9.54 6.21
CA ILE A 136 -36.70 -9.93 6.72
C ILE A 136 -36.52 -9.50 8.17
N LYS A 137 -36.89 -8.26 8.53
CA LYS A 137 -36.74 -7.76 9.90
C LYS A 137 -37.66 -8.52 10.87
N ALA A 138 -38.89 -8.84 10.44
CA ALA A 138 -39.82 -9.62 11.24
C ALA A 138 -39.26 -11.03 11.53
N ILE A 139 -38.86 -11.78 10.48
CA ILE A 139 -38.28 -13.12 10.64
C ILE A 139 -37.01 -13.06 11.49
N LYS A 140 -36.15 -12.04 11.30
CA LYS A 140 -34.91 -11.90 12.06
C LYS A 140 -35.15 -11.54 13.53
N ALA A 141 -36.11 -10.67 13.82
CA ALA A 141 -36.51 -10.32 15.19
C ALA A 141 -37.14 -11.53 15.93
N ALA A 142 -37.84 -12.40 15.20
CA ALA A 142 -38.35 -13.66 15.73
C ALA A 142 -37.28 -14.77 15.84
N GLY A 143 -36.04 -14.49 15.44
CA GLY A 143 -34.87 -15.35 15.58
C GLY A 143 -34.65 -16.37 14.46
N GLY A 144 -35.32 -16.21 13.31
CA GLY A 144 -35.13 -17.05 12.12
C GLY A 144 -33.87 -16.69 11.30
N MET A 145 -33.57 -17.52 10.30
CA MET A 145 -32.45 -17.33 9.37
C MET A 145 -32.89 -16.56 8.11
N ILE A 146 -32.01 -15.69 7.60
CA ILE A 146 -32.24 -14.94 6.36
C ILE A 146 -31.16 -15.26 5.31
N ILE A 147 -31.59 -15.61 4.10
CA ILE A 147 -30.74 -15.79 2.92
C ILE A 147 -31.17 -14.78 1.85
N ALA A 148 -30.22 -14.19 1.12
CA ALA A 148 -30.49 -13.39 -0.07
C ALA A 148 -29.64 -13.85 -1.26
N ARG A 149 -30.12 -13.63 -2.48
CA ARG A 149 -29.26 -13.76 -3.67
C ARG A 149 -28.18 -12.68 -3.65
N ASN A 150 -27.02 -13.01 -4.18
CA ASN A 150 -26.00 -12.03 -4.52
C ASN A 150 -26.52 -10.96 -5.52
N PRO A 151 -26.48 -9.65 -5.20
CA PRO A 151 -26.93 -8.61 -6.13
C PRO A 151 -26.04 -8.45 -7.37
N GLU A 152 -24.83 -9.01 -7.35
CA GLU A 152 -23.81 -8.82 -8.39
C GLU A 152 -24.03 -9.71 -9.63
N THR A 153 -24.84 -10.75 -9.49
CA THR A 153 -25.02 -11.85 -10.46
C THR A 153 -26.45 -11.97 -10.98
N THR A 154 -27.30 -10.96 -10.76
CA THR A 154 -28.69 -10.94 -11.23
C THR A 154 -29.04 -9.61 -11.88
N ALA A 155 -29.80 -9.66 -12.99
CA ALA A 155 -30.27 -8.49 -13.72
C ALA A 155 -31.23 -7.61 -12.89
N PHE A 156 -31.85 -8.17 -11.84
CA PHE A 156 -32.81 -7.45 -10.97
C PHE A 156 -32.29 -7.42 -9.52
N SER A 157 -31.11 -6.81 -9.37
CA SER A 157 -30.34 -6.68 -8.13
C SER A 157 -31.00 -5.82 -7.03
N SER A 158 -32.04 -5.04 -7.38
CA SER A 158 -32.67 -4.07 -6.48
C SER A 158 -33.23 -4.69 -5.20
N MET A 159 -34.03 -5.75 -5.30
CA MET A 159 -34.66 -6.40 -4.15
C MET A 159 -33.65 -7.11 -3.23
N PRO A 160 -32.70 -7.92 -3.74
CA PRO A 160 -31.59 -8.44 -2.94
C PRO A 160 -30.72 -7.34 -2.31
N ALA A 161 -30.43 -6.24 -3.02
CA ALA A 161 -29.67 -5.13 -2.45
C ALA A 161 -30.41 -4.42 -1.31
N HIS A 162 -31.73 -4.25 -1.39
CA HIS A 162 -32.54 -3.73 -0.27
C HIS A 162 -32.60 -4.70 0.90
N ALA A 163 -32.67 -6.02 0.65
CA ALA A 163 -32.56 -7.04 1.69
C ALA A 163 -31.22 -6.93 2.44
N ILE A 164 -30.10 -6.93 1.71
CA ILE A 164 -28.74 -6.85 2.29
C ILE A 164 -28.48 -5.50 2.97
N ALA A 165 -29.09 -4.40 2.49
CA ALA A 165 -28.99 -3.09 3.13
C ALA A 165 -29.61 -3.04 4.55
N THR A 166 -30.41 -4.04 4.97
CA THR A 166 -30.90 -4.15 6.35
C THR A 166 -29.85 -4.60 7.36
N ASP A 167 -28.73 -5.18 6.90
CA ASP A 167 -27.71 -5.89 7.72
C ASP A 167 -28.29 -7.08 8.55
N MET A 168 -29.48 -7.55 8.20
CA MET A 168 -30.17 -8.69 8.85
C MET A 168 -30.10 -10.00 8.05
N VAL A 169 -29.43 -10.00 6.89
CA VAL A 169 -29.17 -11.18 6.06
C VAL A 169 -28.01 -11.98 6.65
N ASP A 170 -28.20 -13.28 6.88
CA ASP A 170 -27.14 -14.17 7.38
C ASP A 170 -26.24 -14.70 6.25
N PHE A 171 -26.85 -15.09 5.12
CA PHE A 171 -26.14 -15.68 3.98
C PHE A 171 -26.48 -14.98 2.67
N ILE A 172 -25.46 -14.68 1.86
CA ILE A 172 -25.60 -14.12 0.52
C ILE A 172 -24.99 -15.13 -0.45
N LEU A 173 -25.82 -15.78 -1.27
CA LEU A 173 -25.49 -16.97 -2.04
C LEU A 173 -26.04 -16.90 -3.47
N GLU A 174 -25.59 -17.79 -4.35
CA GLU A 174 -26.30 -18.11 -5.60
C GLU A 174 -27.36 -19.19 -5.35
N PRO A 175 -28.46 -19.24 -6.15
CA PRO A 175 -29.60 -20.12 -5.88
C PRO A 175 -29.25 -21.62 -5.76
N GLU A 176 -28.24 -22.09 -6.49
CA GLU A 176 -27.73 -23.48 -6.46
C GLU A 176 -27.14 -23.90 -5.11
N PHE A 177 -26.60 -22.96 -4.32
CA PHE A 177 -25.98 -23.25 -3.02
C PHE A 177 -26.96 -23.14 -1.85
N MET A 178 -28.02 -22.32 -1.98
CA MET A 178 -28.97 -22.06 -0.89
C MET A 178 -29.60 -23.31 -0.28
N PRO A 179 -30.03 -24.34 -1.04
CA PRO A 179 -30.65 -25.53 -0.46
C PRO A 179 -29.70 -26.34 0.42
N ARG A 180 -28.40 -26.40 0.09
CA ARG A 180 -27.38 -27.07 0.93
C ARG A 180 -27.15 -26.33 2.25
N THR A 181 -27.19 -24.99 2.22
CA THR A 181 -27.13 -24.16 3.45
C THR A 181 -28.36 -24.37 4.32
N ILE A 182 -29.56 -24.46 3.72
CA ILE A 182 -30.81 -24.77 4.43
C ILE A 182 -30.74 -26.17 5.06
N GLU A 183 -30.38 -27.19 4.29
CA GLU A 183 -30.22 -28.58 4.77
C GLU A 183 -29.22 -28.65 5.95
N SER A 184 -28.08 -27.96 5.85
CA SER A 184 -27.08 -27.93 6.92
C SER A 184 -27.58 -27.21 8.17
N TYR A 185 -28.27 -26.07 8.01
CA TYR A 185 -28.88 -25.31 9.12
C TYR A 185 -29.91 -26.14 9.88
N VAL A 186 -30.79 -26.83 9.15
CA VAL A 186 -31.83 -27.72 9.69
C VAL A 186 -31.23 -28.88 10.48
N LYS A 187 -30.06 -29.39 10.07
CA LYS A 187 -29.34 -30.51 10.70
C LYS A 187 -28.44 -30.11 11.88
N HIS A 188 -27.81 -28.93 11.84
CA HIS A 188 -26.77 -28.50 12.79
C HIS A 188 -27.20 -27.31 13.67
N ASN A 189 -28.38 -27.43 14.28
CA ASN A 189 -29.12 -26.37 14.98
C ASN A 189 -28.50 -25.88 16.32
N SER A 190 -27.17 -25.93 16.47
CA SER A 190 -26.46 -25.66 17.73
C SER A 190 -25.15 -24.86 17.59
N THR A 191 -24.46 -24.89 16.45
CA THR A 191 -23.03 -24.47 16.36
C THR A 191 -22.79 -23.07 15.77
N ILE A 192 -23.71 -22.60 14.93
CA ILE A 192 -23.52 -21.46 14.00
C ILE A 192 -23.22 -20.13 14.72
N GLN A 193 -23.56 -20.02 16.00
CA GLN A 193 -23.37 -18.79 16.77
C GLN A 193 -21.94 -18.61 17.32
N ASP A 194 -21.19 -19.70 17.53
CA ASP A 194 -19.76 -19.63 17.91
C ASP A 194 -18.88 -19.39 16.67
N ASP A 195 -19.14 -20.08 15.56
CA ASP A 195 -18.41 -19.93 14.29
C ASP A 195 -18.40 -18.46 13.81
N LYS A 196 -19.56 -17.79 13.88
CA LYS A 196 -19.67 -16.38 13.47
C LYS A 196 -18.84 -15.43 14.35
N ILE A 197 -18.74 -15.71 15.64
CA ILE A 197 -17.90 -14.95 16.59
C ILE A 197 -16.40 -15.24 16.36
N HIS A 198 -16.05 -16.41 15.81
CA HIS A 198 -14.69 -16.74 15.39
C HIS A 198 -14.31 -16.00 14.09
N ASP A 199 -15.19 -16.07 13.07
CA ASP A 199 -15.06 -15.38 11.78
C ASP A 199 -14.84 -13.87 11.93
N GLU A 200 -15.64 -13.22 12.78
CA GLU A 200 -15.56 -11.78 13.03
C GLU A 200 -14.21 -11.38 13.65
N LYS A 201 -13.68 -12.17 14.59
CA LYS A 201 -12.37 -11.92 15.22
C LYS A 201 -11.21 -12.07 14.25
N ILE A 202 -11.20 -13.12 13.43
CA ILE A 202 -10.11 -13.35 12.48
C ILE A 202 -10.20 -12.36 11.31
N THR A 203 -11.40 -11.99 10.89
CA THR A 203 -11.57 -10.93 9.88
C THR A 203 -11.06 -9.57 10.38
N ALA A 204 -11.22 -9.25 11.67
CA ALA A 204 -10.58 -8.07 12.25
C ALA A 204 -9.04 -8.15 12.16
N LEU A 205 -8.42 -9.30 12.51
CA LEU A 205 -6.98 -9.51 12.36
C LEU A 205 -6.49 -9.41 10.91
N ILE A 206 -7.30 -9.86 9.94
CA ILE A 206 -7.02 -9.73 8.50
C ILE A 206 -7.07 -8.24 8.07
N VAL A 207 -8.06 -7.48 8.53
CA VAL A 207 -8.16 -6.03 8.26
C VAL A 207 -7.02 -5.25 8.90
N ASP A 208 -6.66 -5.56 10.15
CA ASP A 208 -5.51 -4.97 10.84
C ASP A 208 -4.21 -5.27 10.07
N TYR A 209 -4.01 -6.51 9.62
CA TYR A 209 -2.84 -6.90 8.83
C TYR A 209 -2.76 -6.20 7.47
N ILE A 210 -3.91 -6.02 6.78
CA ILE A 210 -3.97 -5.23 5.55
C ILE A 210 -3.56 -3.77 5.82
N ARG A 211 -4.06 -3.16 6.91
CA ARG A 211 -3.74 -1.78 7.31
C ARG A 211 -2.27 -1.60 7.73
N GLU A 212 -1.59 -2.66 8.18
CA GLU A 212 -0.14 -2.67 8.43
C GLU A 212 0.71 -2.80 7.16
N LYS A 213 0.18 -3.38 6.08
CA LYS A 213 0.94 -3.69 4.85
C LYS A 213 0.63 -2.79 3.66
N LEU A 214 -0.55 -2.16 3.63
CA LEU A 214 -1.05 -1.35 2.52
C LEU A 214 -1.60 -0.01 3.06
N PRO A 215 -1.63 1.06 2.25
CA PRO A 215 -2.15 2.36 2.67
C PRO A 215 -3.68 2.41 2.84
N PHE A 216 -4.38 1.29 2.59
CA PHE A 216 -5.83 1.18 2.69
C PHE A 216 -6.29 0.95 4.13
N ASP A 217 -7.45 1.47 4.49
CA ASP A 217 -8.07 1.24 5.79
C ASP A 217 -9.51 0.78 5.61
N PHE A 218 -9.78 -0.46 6.02
CA PHE A 218 -11.08 -1.11 5.94
C PHE A 218 -11.75 -1.27 7.32
N SER A 219 -11.20 -0.66 8.39
CA SER A 219 -11.73 -0.85 9.75
C SER A 219 -13.14 -0.29 9.96
N ASP A 220 -13.56 0.74 9.20
CA ASP A 220 -14.96 1.23 9.20
C ASP A 220 -15.80 0.68 8.01
N TYR A 221 -15.41 -0.42 7.36
CA TYR A 221 -16.28 -1.14 6.40
C TYR A 221 -17.23 -2.10 7.12
N LYS A 222 -18.32 -2.51 6.45
CA LYS A 222 -19.24 -3.51 7.02
C LYS A 222 -18.57 -4.88 7.16
N THR A 223 -18.42 -5.36 8.38
CA THR A 223 -17.81 -6.66 8.70
C THR A 223 -18.45 -7.82 7.92
N THR A 224 -19.79 -7.80 7.78
CA THR A 224 -20.55 -8.77 6.97
C THR A 224 -20.14 -8.81 5.50
N THR A 225 -19.75 -7.67 4.92
CA THR A 225 -19.23 -7.58 3.55
C THR A 225 -17.79 -8.07 3.46
N ILE A 226 -16.95 -7.69 4.42
CA ILE A 226 -15.54 -8.10 4.47
C ILE A 226 -15.42 -9.62 4.66
N ILE A 227 -16.08 -10.21 5.67
CA ILE A 227 -16.09 -11.67 5.91
C ILE A 227 -16.45 -12.42 4.62
N ARG A 228 -17.51 -12.00 3.91
CA ARG A 228 -17.97 -12.63 2.67
C ARG A 228 -16.93 -12.57 1.56
N ARG A 229 -16.27 -11.42 1.36
CA ARG A 229 -15.19 -11.25 0.36
C ARG A 229 -13.98 -12.12 0.73
N THR A 230 -13.54 -12.06 1.98
CA THR A 230 -12.44 -12.90 2.51
C THR A 230 -12.72 -14.39 2.32
N LYS A 231 -13.92 -14.88 2.67
CA LYS A 231 -14.30 -16.29 2.47
C LYS A 231 -14.43 -16.66 0.99
N ARG A 232 -14.93 -15.78 0.12
CA ARG A 232 -14.96 -16.01 -1.34
C ARG A 232 -13.55 -16.14 -1.92
N ARG A 233 -12.64 -15.24 -1.52
CA ARG A 233 -11.25 -15.24 -1.97
C ARG A 233 -10.47 -16.45 -1.43
N ALA A 234 -10.64 -16.80 -0.17
CA ALA A 234 -10.11 -18.04 0.42
C ALA A 234 -10.61 -19.29 -0.34
N ALA A 235 -11.91 -19.38 -0.62
CA ALA A 235 -12.50 -20.48 -1.37
C ALA A 235 -11.95 -20.60 -2.81
N SER A 236 -11.61 -19.48 -3.47
CA SER A 236 -10.94 -19.50 -4.78
C SER A 236 -9.53 -20.10 -4.76
N LEU A 237 -8.94 -20.24 -3.57
CA LEU A 237 -7.67 -20.95 -3.33
C LEU A 237 -7.88 -22.34 -2.68
N ASN A 238 -9.12 -22.83 -2.61
CA ASN A 238 -9.54 -24.05 -1.88
C ASN A 238 -9.24 -24.01 -0.37
N ILE A 239 -9.21 -22.82 0.23
CA ILE A 239 -9.05 -22.62 1.67
C ILE A 239 -10.43 -22.36 2.28
N TYR A 240 -10.85 -23.21 3.22
CA TYR A 240 -12.20 -23.17 3.82
C TYR A 240 -12.22 -22.58 5.24
N GLN A 241 -11.05 -22.43 5.86
CA GLN A 241 -10.85 -21.87 7.20
C GLN A 241 -10.20 -20.48 7.11
N LEU A 242 -10.67 -19.51 7.89
CA LEU A 242 -10.12 -18.14 7.86
C LEU A 242 -8.78 -18.05 8.60
N GLU A 243 -8.53 -18.99 9.50
CA GLU A 243 -7.29 -19.24 10.21
C GLU A 243 -6.15 -19.48 9.19
N ASP A 244 -6.29 -20.52 8.38
CA ASP A 244 -5.36 -20.92 7.31
C ASP A 244 -5.18 -19.79 6.27
N TYR A 245 -6.25 -19.05 5.98
CA TYR A 245 -6.19 -17.94 5.04
C TYR A 245 -5.40 -16.75 5.60
N LEU A 246 -5.50 -16.46 6.91
CA LEU A 246 -4.64 -15.47 7.58
C LEU A 246 -3.17 -15.92 7.59
N GLU A 247 -2.87 -17.22 7.69
CA GLU A 247 -1.49 -17.72 7.51
C GLU A 247 -1.03 -17.57 6.05
N ARG A 248 -1.89 -17.88 5.07
CA ARG A 248 -1.60 -17.68 3.64
C ARG A 248 -1.31 -16.22 3.30
N LEU A 249 -2.06 -15.28 3.87
CA LEU A 249 -1.84 -13.83 3.73
C LEU A 249 -0.50 -13.39 4.33
N LYS A 250 -0.11 -13.94 5.49
CA LYS A 250 1.22 -13.69 6.08
C LYS A 250 2.37 -14.26 5.23
N ALA A 251 2.12 -15.36 4.52
CA ALA A 251 3.10 -16.01 3.65
C ALA A 251 3.19 -15.42 2.23
N SER A 252 2.18 -14.66 1.77
CA SER A 252 2.11 -14.17 0.38
C SER A 252 1.66 -12.70 0.29
N PRO A 253 2.59 -11.74 0.18
CA PRO A 253 2.26 -10.31 0.04
C PRO A 253 1.39 -9.97 -1.17
N ALA A 254 1.49 -10.74 -2.26
CA ALA A 254 0.63 -10.58 -3.43
C ALA A 254 -0.84 -10.91 -3.13
N GLU A 255 -1.10 -11.93 -2.30
CA GLU A 255 -2.47 -12.28 -1.89
C GLU A 255 -3.09 -11.20 -1.00
N VAL A 256 -2.29 -10.47 -0.21
CA VAL A 256 -2.74 -9.30 0.57
C VAL A 256 -3.23 -8.18 -0.36
N GLN A 257 -2.54 -7.94 -1.47
CA GLN A 257 -2.97 -6.96 -2.49
C GLN A 257 -4.24 -7.41 -3.22
N LEU A 258 -4.32 -8.69 -3.60
CA LEU A 258 -5.48 -9.26 -4.30
C LEU A 258 -6.73 -9.30 -3.41
N LEU A 259 -6.58 -9.60 -2.12
CA LEU A 259 -7.68 -9.52 -1.15
C LEU A 259 -8.14 -8.08 -0.91
N ALA A 260 -7.21 -7.14 -0.73
CA ALA A 260 -7.54 -5.72 -0.61
C ALA A 260 -8.26 -5.21 -1.86
N LYS A 261 -7.91 -5.70 -3.05
CA LYS A 261 -8.62 -5.42 -4.30
C LYS A 261 -10.01 -6.06 -4.35
N ASP A 262 -10.23 -7.25 -3.78
CA ASP A 262 -11.58 -7.86 -3.67
C ASP A 262 -12.52 -7.07 -2.74
N PHE A 263 -11.97 -6.25 -1.83
CA PHE A 263 -12.73 -5.30 -1.01
C PHE A 263 -13.06 -3.99 -1.76
N LEU A 264 -12.34 -3.66 -2.83
CA LEU A 264 -12.59 -2.48 -3.68
C LEU A 264 -13.55 -2.85 -4.82
N ILE A 265 -14.82 -2.48 -4.65
CA ILE A 265 -15.93 -3.00 -5.46
C ILE A 265 -16.09 -2.16 -6.73
N SER A 266 -15.20 -2.37 -7.70
CA SER A 266 -15.13 -1.67 -8.99
C SER A 266 -16.23 -2.09 -9.99
N VAL A 267 -17.50 -2.09 -9.58
CA VAL A 267 -18.68 -2.48 -10.38
C VAL A 267 -19.52 -1.26 -10.76
N THR A 268 -19.42 -0.85 -12.03
CA THR A 268 -20.16 0.27 -12.63
C THR A 268 -20.56 -0.05 -14.08
N GLU A 269 -21.48 0.73 -14.64
CA GLU A 269 -22.01 0.57 -16.00
C GLU A 269 -22.35 1.93 -16.63
N PHE A 270 -22.41 1.99 -17.97
CA PHE A 270 -22.86 3.20 -18.66
C PHE A 270 -24.35 3.46 -18.41
N PHE A 271 -24.68 4.71 -18.08
CA PHE A 271 -26.05 5.17 -17.78
C PHE A 271 -26.77 4.38 -16.66
N ARG A 272 -26.03 3.88 -15.65
CA ARG A 272 -26.55 3.18 -14.46
C ARG A 272 -27.78 3.87 -13.85
N ASP A 273 -28.94 3.20 -13.95
CA ASP A 273 -30.28 3.80 -13.83
C ASP A 273 -30.54 4.91 -14.90
N PRO A 274 -30.96 4.57 -16.14
CA PRO A 274 -31.11 5.56 -17.23
C PRO A 274 -32.10 6.69 -16.90
N ASP A 275 -33.18 6.36 -16.20
CA ASP A 275 -34.15 7.28 -15.58
C ASP A 275 -33.48 8.39 -14.72
N ALA A 276 -32.38 8.05 -14.03
CA ALA A 276 -31.66 8.97 -13.15
C ALA A 276 -30.81 9.95 -13.97
N PHE A 277 -30.18 9.47 -15.03
CA PHE A 277 -29.46 10.32 -15.99
C PHE A 277 -30.41 11.25 -16.75
N GLU A 278 -31.62 10.80 -17.13
CA GLU A 278 -32.64 11.70 -17.67
C GLU A 278 -33.15 12.70 -16.63
N ALA A 279 -33.24 12.36 -15.34
CA ALA A 279 -33.54 13.35 -14.30
C ALA A 279 -32.44 14.43 -14.22
N VAL A 280 -31.16 14.05 -14.21
CA VAL A 280 -30.02 14.98 -14.22
C VAL A 280 -30.01 15.86 -15.49
N LYS A 281 -30.25 15.26 -16.66
CA LYS A 281 -30.32 15.92 -17.97
C LYS A 281 -31.42 16.96 -18.07
N ASN A 282 -32.61 16.67 -17.54
CA ASN A 282 -33.79 17.53 -17.69
C ASN A 282 -33.99 18.52 -16.53
N THR A 283 -33.31 18.35 -15.38
CA THR A 283 -33.46 19.24 -14.21
C THR A 283 -32.16 19.88 -13.75
N VAL A 284 -31.11 19.09 -13.52
CA VAL A 284 -29.86 19.55 -12.87
C VAL A 284 -28.98 20.35 -13.83
N PHE A 285 -28.59 19.76 -14.97
CA PHE A 285 -27.69 20.43 -15.90
C PHE A 285 -28.29 21.70 -16.54
N PRO A 286 -29.58 21.79 -16.89
CA PRO A 286 -30.17 23.04 -17.37
C PRO A 286 -30.09 24.18 -16.33
N GLN A 287 -30.32 23.89 -15.05
CA GLN A 287 -30.21 24.87 -13.97
C GLN A 287 -28.75 25.26 -13.69
N ILE A 288 -27.79 24.33 -13.85
CA ILE A 288 -26.35 24.66 -13.84
C ILE A 288 -26.00 25.59 -15.02
N ILE A 289 -26.40 25.24 -16.25
CA ILE A 289 -26.07 26.02 -17.46
C ILE A 289 -26.67 27.44 -17.41
N GLN A 290 -27.91 27.59 -16.93
CA GLN A 290 -28.57 28.89 -16.76
C GLN A 290 -27.96 29.76 -15.64
N SER A 291 -27.23 29.17 -14.69
CA SER A 291 -26.62 29.88 -13.55
C SER A 291 -25.11 30.10 -13.67
N LEU A 292 -24.53 29.89 -14.86
CA LEU A 292 -23.13 30.19 -15.15
C LEU A 292 -22.92 31.67 -15.55
N PRO A 293 -22.04 32.40 -14.86
CA PRO A 293 -21.48 33.66 -15.35
C PRO A 293 -20.72 33.49 -16.68
N PRO A 294 -20.53 34.58 -17.45
CA PRO A 294 -19.64 34.57 -18.60
C PRO A 294 -18.23 34.09 -18.22
N HIS A 295 -17.70 33.14 -18.99
CA HIS A 295 -16.37 32.54 -18.82
C HIS A 295 -16.12 31.70 -17.54
N GLU A 296 -17.13 31.36 -16.73
CA GLU A 296 -16.95 30.32 -15.69
C GLU A 296 -16.91 28.90 -16.30
N GLU A 297 -16.10 28.01 -15.71
CA GLU A 297 -15.96 26.61 -16.13
C GLU A 297 -16.82 25.66 -15.26
N ILE A 298 -17.50 24.71 -15.90
CA ILE A 298 -18.34 23.72 -15.20
C ILE A 298 -17.43 22.70 -14.51
N LYS A 299 -17.58 22.55 -13.19
CA LYS A 299 -16.81 21.60 -12.37
C LYS A 299 -17.71 20.50 -11.82
N ILE A 300 -17.41 19.26 -12.16
CA ILE A 300 -18.10 18.07 -11.63
C ILE A 300 -17.07 17.20 -10.92
N TRP A 301 -17.44 16.58 -9.80
CA TRP A 301 -16.65 15.53 -9.16
C TRP A 301 -17.46 14.23 -9.16
N VAL A 302 -16.86 13.13 -9.63
CA VAL A 302 -17.41 11.78 -9.59
C VAL A 302 -16.51 10.95 -8.69
N ALA A 303 -17.00 10.62 -7.50
CA ALA A 303 -16.25 9.93 -6.47
C ALA A 303 -16.66 8.45 -6.40
N GLY A 304 -15.68 7.55 -6.39
CA GLY A 304 -15.92 6.12 -6.63
C GLY A 304 -16.21 5.84 -8.11
N CYS A 305 -15.43 6.46 -9.01
CA CYS A 305 -15.71 6.39 -10.45
C CYS A 305 -15.42 5.02 -11.09
N ALA A 306 -14.71 4.13 -10.38
CA ALA A 306 -14.26 2.82 -10.84
C ALA A 306 -13.67 2.88 -12.28
N THR A 307 -14.16 2.03 -13.19
CA THR A 307 -13.72 1.96 -14.59
C THR A 307 -14.20 3.13 -15.46
N GLY A 308 -14.86 4.15 -14.88
CA GLY A 308 -15.11 5.47 -15.47
C GLY A 308 -16.47 5.66 -16.15
N GLU A 309 -17.27 4.61 -16.33
CA GLU A 309 -18.51 4.64 -17.11
C GLU A 309 -19.50 5.75 -16.67
N GLU A 310 -19.67 5.99 -15.38
CA GLU A 310 -20.53 7.08 -14.87
C GLU A 310 -20.00 8.47 -15.25
N ALA A 311 -18.69 8.71 -15.13
CA ALA A 311 -18.08 9.99 -15.48
C ALA A 311 -18.18 10.28 -16.97
N TYR A 312 -18.01 9.25 -17.82
CA TYR A 312 -18.26 9.37 -19.26
C TYR A 312 -19.75 9.57 -19.59
N SER A 313 -20.66 8.92 -18.87
CA SER A 313 -22.11 9.11 -19.03
C SER A 313 -22.52 10.55 -18.72
N LEU A 314 -22.03 11.13 -17.61
CA LEU A 314 -22.26 12.55 -17.26
C LEU A 314 -21.66 13.51 -18.30
N ALA A 315 -20.47 13.21 -18.83
CA ALA A 315 -19.84 14.01 -19.88
C ALA A 315 -20.65 14.03 -21.19
N ILE A 316 -21.16 12.87 -21.62
CA ILE A 316 -22.01 12.74 -22.81
C ILE A 316 -23.32 13.52 -22.66
N VAL A 317 -24.01 13.38 -21.52
CA VAL A 317 -25.26 14.11 -21.24
C VAL A 317 -25.03 15.62 -21.25
N LEU A 318 -23.96 16.09 -20.61
CA LEU A 318 -23.64 17.52 -20.58
C LEU A 318 -23.25 18.06 -21.97
N LYS A 319 -22.52 17.27 -22.77
CA LYS A 319 -22.11 17.65 -24.14
C LYS A 319 -23.30 17.84 -25.10
N GLU A 320 -24.36 17.05 -24.98
CA GLU A 320 -25.60 17.23 -25.77
C GLU A 320 -26.35 18.53 -25.40
N LEU A 321 -26.24 18.99 -24.15
CA LEU A 321 -26.90 20.22 -23.67
C LEU A 321 -26.13 21.50 -24.01
N LEU A 322 -24.80 21.44 -24.10
CA LEU A 322 -23.93 22.59 -24.40
C LEU A 322 -24.01 23.00 -25.88
N THR A 323 -25.06 23.76 -26.20
CA THR A 323 -25.38 24.24 -27.55
C THR A 323 -25.52 25.77 -27.60
N GLY A 324 -25.57 26.33 -28.81
CA GLY A 324 -25.76 27.76 -29.03
C GLY A 324 -24.70 28.62 -28.33
N LYS A 325 -25.14 29.54 -27.46
CA LYS A 325 -24.27 30.49 -26.73
C LYS A 325 -23.33 29.84 -25.71
N HIS A 326 -23.56 28.58 -25.32
CA HIS A 326 -22.78 27.85 -24.31
C HIS A 326 -21.96 26.71 -24.92
N ARG A 327 -21.83 26.66 -26.26
CA ARG A 327 -21.13 25.57 -26.98
C ARG A 327 -19.66 25.42 -26.58
N ASP A 328 -19.00 26.54 -26.30
CA ASP A 328 -17.56 26.62 -26.03
C ASP A 328 -17.25 26.76 -24.52
N THR A 329 -18.23 26.50 -23.65
CA THR A 329 -18.04 26.48 -22.19
C THR A 329 -17.11 25.33 -21.78
N VAL A 330 -16.07 25.64 -21.01
CA VAL A 330 -15.11 24.66 -20.51
C VAL A 330 -15.76 23.77 -19.46
N VAL A 331 -15.56 22.46 -19.59
CA VAL A 331 -16.03 21.42 -18.66
C VAL A 331 -14.82 20.68 -18.07
N LYS A 332 -14.79 20.52 -16.75
CA LYS A 332 -13.84 19.68 -16.02
C LYS A 332 -14.59 18.72 -15.10
N ILE A 333 -14.45 17.43 -15.37
CA ILE A 333 -14.98 16.35 -14.54
C ILE A 333 -13.80 15.68 -13.86
N PHE A 334 -13.66 15.90 -12.55
CA PHE A 334 -12.73 15.18 -11.70
C PHE A 334 -13.35 13.80 -11.43
N ALA A 335 -12.77 12.75 -11.97
CA ALA A 335 -13.21 11.37 -11.77
C ALA A 335 -12.18 10.68 -10.88
N THR A 336 -12.59 10.26 -9.69
CA THR A 336 -11.64 9.82 -8.66
C THR A 336 -12.03 8.51 -8.02
N ASP A 337 -11.03 7.69 -7.75
CA ASP A 337 -11.15 6.41 -7.07
C ASP A 337 -9.91 6.14 -6.22
N ILE A 338 -9.94 5.09 -5.40
CA ILE A 338 -8.79 4.60 -4.66
C ILE A 338 -8.09 3.45 -5.42
N ASP A 339 -8.81 2.73 -6.29
CA ASP A 339 -8.28 1.70 -7.21
C ASP A 339 -7.53 2.34 -8.39
N SER A 340 -6.21 2.17 -8.42
CA SER A 340 -5.33 2.68 -9.49
C SER A 340 -5.55 1.99 -10.84
N ASP A 341 -5.91 0.71 -10.85
CA ASP A 341 -6.03 -0.07 -12.07
C ASP A 341 -7.34 0.27 -12.79
N ALA A 342 -8.42 0.44 -12.03
CA ALA A 342 -9.69 0.97 -12.52
C ALA A 342 -9.51 2.37 -13.12
N LEU A 343 -8.73 3.25 -12.47
CA LEU A 343 -8.39 4.58 -13.01
C LEU A 343 -7.52 4.53 -14.28
N ILE A 344 -6.61 3.56 -14.40
CA ILE A 344 -5.82 3.34 -15.64
C ILE A 344 -6.73 2.86 -16.78
N TYR A 345 -7.67 1.95 -16.51
CA TYR A 345 -8.66 1.48 -17.48
C TYR A 345 -9.58 2.63 -17.93
N ALA A 346 -10.17 3.36 -16.98
CA ALA A 346 -10.97 4.55 -17.21
C ALA A 346 -10.19 5.61 -18.00
N GLY A 347 -8.91 5.79 -17.67
CA GLY A 347 -7.99 6.71 -18.31
C GLY A 347 -7.69 6.38 -19.78
N LYS A 348 -7.67 5.09 -20.15
CA LYS A 348 -7.59 4.61 -21.55
C LYS A 348 -8.90 4.88 -22.30
N GLY A 349 -10.07 4.72 -21.66
CA GLY A 349 -11.38 4.97 -22.26
C GLY A 349 -11.73 4.00 -23.41
N VAL A 350 -11.31 2.74 -23.28
CA VAL A 350 -11.55 1.66 -24.25
C VAL A 350 -12.38 0.59 -23.58
N TYR A 351 -13.57 0.32 -24.12
CA TYR A 351 -14.57 -0.57 -23.53
C TYR A 351 -14.95 -1.69 -24.51
N ALA A 352 -15.20 -2.89 -24.00
CA ALA A 352 -15.70 -4.00 -24.78
C ALA A 352 -17.22 -3.84 -25.08
N ALA A 353 -17.71 -4.64 -26.03
CA ALA A 353 -19.06 -4.51 -26.58
C ALA A 353 -20.20 -4.79 -25.57
N ASP A 354 -19.93 -5.62 -24.56
CA ASP A 354 -20.80 -5.90 -23.42
C ASP A 354 -20.99 -4.64 -22.55
N ARG A 355 -19.90 -3.96 -22.18
CA ARG A 355 -19.92 -2.79 -21.29
C ARG A 355 -20.70 -1.63 -21.86
N VAL A 356 -20.65 -1.44 -23.18
CA VAL A 356 -21.39 -0.37 -23.87
C VAL A 356 -22.82 -0.75 -24.28
N LYS A 357 -23.33 -1.93 -23.93
CA LYS A 357 -24.68 -2.40 -24.31
C LYS A 357 -25.80 -1.44 -23.87
N ASN A 358 -25.60 -0.71 -22.76
CA ASN A 358 -26.54 0.27 -22.22
C ASN A 358 -26.33 1.69 -22.78
N VAL A 359 -25.31 1.91 -23.63
CA VAL A 359 -25.13 3.15 -24.40
C VAL A 359 -26.01 3.10 -25.65
N GLY A 360 -27.18 3.74 -25.59
CA GLY A 360 -28.12 3.79 -26.72
C GLY A 360 -27.46 4.25 -28.04
N GLU A 361 -27.85 3.64 -29.16
CA GLU A 361 -27.13 3.73 -30.44
C GLU A 361 -26.79 5.16 -30.91
N THR A 362 -27.67 6.13 -30.62
CA THR A 362 -27.47 7.54 -30.97
C THR A 362 -26.28 8.16 -30.26
N TYR A 363 -26.04 7.83 -28.99
CA TYR A 363 -24.84 8.25 -28.27
C TYR A 363 -23.61 7.42 -28.71
N LEU A 364 -23.78 6.11 -28.94
CA LEU A 364 -22.70 5.23 -29.40
C LEU A 364 -22.10 5.72 -30.73
N LYS A 365 -22.95 6.03 -31.72
CA LYS A 365 -22.56 6.55 -33.05
C LYS A 365 -22.00 7.98 -33.00
N LYS A 366 -22.35 8.78 -31.99
CA LYS A 366 -21.87 10.17 -31.80
C LYS A 366 -20.54 10.26 -31.05
N TYR A 367 -20.33 9.44 -30.02
CA TYR A 367 -19.28 9.66 -29.01
C TYR A 367 -18.27 8.53 -28.85
N PHE A 368 -18.43 7.43 -29.59
CA PHE A 368 -17.48 6.32 -29.61
C PHE A 368 -17.02 6.01 -31.03
N ASP A 369 -15.75 5.61 -31.17
CA ASP A 369 -15.18 5.07 -32.40
C ASP A 369 -14.96 3.55 -32.22
N LYS A 370 -15.62 2.74 -33.05
CA LYS A 370 -15.47 1.28 -33.00
C LYS A 370 -14.15 0.85 -33.63
N LYS A 371 -13.36 0.04 -32.91
CA LYS A 371 -12.09 -0.55 -33.36
C LYS A 371 -12.08 -2.03 -33.04
N GLY A 372 -12.43 -2.86 -34.04
CA GLY A 372 -12.63 -4.30 -33.85
C GLY A 372 -13.82 -4.60 -32.96
N SER A 373 -13.61 -5.41 -31.93
CA SER A 373 -14.58 -5.72 -30.86
C SER A 373 -14.81 -4.56 -29.89
N ASN A 374 -13.86 -3.63 -29.76
CA ASN A 374 -13.86 -2.59 -28.73
C ASN A 374 -14.38 -1.24 -29.25
N TYR A 375 -14.89 -0.43 -28.33
CA TYR A 375 -15.33 0.95 -28.54
C TYR A 375 -14.44 1.91 -27.77
N VAL A 376 -13.90 2.92 -28.46
CA VAL A 376 -13.02 3.94 -27.87
C VAL A 376 -13.80 5.24 -27.70
N VAL A 377 -13.80 5.82 -26.50
CA VAL A 377 -14.43 7.13 -26.25
C VAL A 377 -13.73 8.22 -27.07
N ARG A 378 -14.51 9.06 -27.77
CA ARG A 378 -13.96 10.12 -28.62
C ARG A 378 -13.13 11.14 -27.84
N PRO A 379 -12.03 11.68 -28.42
CA PRO A 379 -11.17 12.67 -27.77
C PRO A 379 -11.89 13.92 -27.24
N GLU A 380 -13.02 14.32 -27.83
CA GLU A 380 -13.79 15.49 -27.37
C GLU A 380 -14.49 15.27 -26.02
N ILE A 381 -14.92 14.04 -25.72
CA ILE A 381 -15.48 13.66 -24.41
C ILE A 381 -14.32 13.36 -23.46
N ARG A 382 -13.32 12.57 -23.91
CA ARG A 382 -12.17 12.16 -23.08
C ARG A 382 -11.41 13.35 -22.48
N LYS A 383 -11.31 14.47 -23.19
CA LYS A 383 -10.65 15.72 -22.73
C LYS A 383 -11.39 16.43 -21.59
N MET A 384 -12.65 16.12 -21.30
CA MET A 384 -13.38 16.68 -20.16
C MET A 384 -13.03 15.98 -18.83
N LEU A 385 -12.51 14.75 -18.88
CA LEU A 385 -12.28 13.92 -17.70
C LEU A 385 -10.82 13.99 -17.21
N ILE A 386 -10.66 14.35 -15.94
CA ILE A 386 -9.41 14.35 -15.18
C ILE A 386 -9.50 13.19 -14.19
N PHE A 387 -8.73 12.12 -14.44
CA PHE A 387 -8.66 10.97 -13.53
C PHE A 387 -7.56 11.18 -12.49
N ALA A 388 -7.86 10.93 -11.22
CA ALA A 388 -6.89 11.07 -10.12
C ALA A 388 -7.22 10.10 -8.97
N GLN A 389 -6.18 9.55 -8.33
CA GLN A 389 -6.36 8.74 -7.14
C GLN A 389 -6.77 9.62 -5.94
N HIS A 390 -7.80 9.21 -5.19
CA HIS A 390 -8.34 9.95 -4.05
C HIS A 390 -8.98 9.01 -3.03
N ASP A 391 -8.45 9.01 -1.82
CA ASP A 391 -9.11 8.45 -0.64
C ASP A 391 -10.11 9.49 -0.10
N LEU A 392 -11.40 9.16 -0.18
CA LEU A 392 -12.53 10.01 0.24
C LEU A 392 -12.56 10.41 1.73
N VAL A 393 -11.65 9.87 2.55
CA VAL A 393 -11.60 10.04 4.00
C VAL A 393 -10.25 10.66 4.42
N LYS A 394 -9.15 10.28 3.75
CA LYS A 394 -7.78 10.76 4.04
C LYS A 394 -7.36 11.96 3.19
N ASN A 395 -7.93 12.18 2.01
CA ASN A 395 -7.55 13.28 1.12
C ASN A 395 -8.58 14.43 1.15
N PRO A 396 -8.13 15.70 1.05
CA PRO A 396 -9.03 16.85 1.05
C PRO A 396 -9.98 16.81 -0.15
N PRO A 397 -11.27 17.16 0.01
CA PRO A 397 -12.26 17.11 -1.06
C PRO A 397 -12.05 18.22 -2.11
N TYR A 398 -12.43 17.94 -3.36
CA TYR A 398 -12.41 18.94 -4.43
C TYR A 398 -13.46 20.03 -4.18
N CYS A 399 -13.01 21.28 -4.05
CA CYS A 399 -13.83 22.40 -3.61
C CYS A 399 -14.49 23.20 -4.75
N ASN A 400 -15.65 23.80 -4.47
CA ASN A 400 -16.46 24.58 -5.42
C ASN A 400 -16.97 23.77 -6.63
N MET A 401 -17.40 22.53 -6.39
CA MET A 401 -18.03 21.68 -7.41
C MET A 401 -19.48 22.11 -7.68
N HIS A 402 -19.89 22.09 -8.95
CA HIS A 402 -21.27 22.38 -9.39
C HIS A 402 -22.19 21.17 -9.20
N LEU A 403 -21.66 19.98 -9.44
CA LEU A 403 -22.30 18.68 -9.21
C LEU A 403 -21.26 17.75 -8.58
N ILE A 404 -21.66 17.00 -7.55
CA ILE A 404 -20.90 15.87 -7.03
C ILE A 404 -21.75 14.61 -7.19
N SER A 405 -21.19 13.58 -7.82
CA SER A 405 -21.78 12.25 -7.92
C SER A 405 -20.99 11.29 -7.03
N CYS A 406 -21.67 10.52 -6.20
CA CYS A 406 -21.09 9.49 -5.34
C CYS A 406 -22.13 8.39 -5.16
N ARG A 407 -22.17 7.43 -6.08
CA ARG A 407 -23.30 6.51 -6.25
C ARG A 407 -22.91 5.06 -5.99
N ASN A 408 -23.71 4.38 -5.17
CA ASN A 408 -23.58 2.95 -4.83
C ASN A 408 -22.24 2.56 -4.19
N LEU A 409 -21.49 3.52 -3.64
CA LEU A 409 -20.20 3.34 -2.97
C LEU A 409 -20.36 3.20 -1.45
N LEU A 410 -21.26 4.00 -0.87
CA LEU A 410 -21.40 4.17 0.58
C LEU A 410 -22.15 2.99 1.22
N ILE A 411 -22.88 2.21 0.41
CA ILE A 411 -23.66 1.04 0.85
C ILE A 411 -22.83 -0.06 1.54
N TYR A 412 -21.53 -0.13 1.25
CA TYR A 412 -20.58 -1.09 1.82
C TYR A 412 -19.88 -0.59 3.11
N MET A 413 -20.00 0.71 3.38
CA MET A 413 -19.36 1.40 4.50
C MET A 413 -20.24 1.36 5.76
N ALA A 414 -19.63 1.37 6.94
CA ALA A 414 -20.36 1.52 8.20
C ALA A 414 -20.90 2.96 8.37
N PRO A 415 -21.97 3.19 9.15
CA PRO A 415 -22.58 4.52 9.30
C PRO A 415 -21.62 5.62 9.78
N VAL A 416 -20.58 5.25 10.54
CA VAL A 416 -19.51 6.16 10.99
C VAL A 416 -18.71 6.71 9.80
N LEU A 417 -18.33 5.85 8.85
CA LEU A 417 -17.58 6.24 7.65
C LEU A 417 -18.47 7.01 6.67
N GLN A 418 -19.72 6.56 6.48
CA GLN A 418 -20.72 7.29 5.69
C GLN A 418 -20.86 8.73 6.19
N LYS A 419 -20.93 8.94 7.51
CA LYS A 419 -21.00 10.29 8.13
C LYS A 419 -19.77 11.15 7.82
N LYS A 420 -18.56 10.57 7.86
CA LYS A 420 -17.30 11.27 7.47
C LYS A 420 -17.37 11.71 6.01
N VAL A 421 -17.68 10.77 5.09
CA VAL A 421 -17.71 11.03 3.65
C VAL A 421 -18.80 12.04 3.29
N TYR A 422 -20.02 11.93 3.83
CA TYR A 422 -21.09 12.92 3.59
C TYR A 422 -20.66 14.34 3.98
N ALA A 423 -19.94 14.53 5.09
CA ALA A 423 -19.42 15.84 5.49
C ALA A 423 -18.39 16.39 4.48
N MET A 424 -17.53 15.54 3.93
CA MET A 424 -16.52 15.92 2.92
C MET A 424 -17.12 16.21 1.55
N LEU A 425 -18.15 15.45 1.13
CA LEU A 425 -18.94 15.74 -0.07
C LEU A 425 -19.68 17.08 0.07
N LEU A 426 -20.28 17.37 1.23
CA LEU A 426 -20.93 18.67 1.49
C LEU A 426 -19.92 19.84 1.46
N PHE A 427 -18.72 19.65 2.01
CA PHE A 427 -17.65 20.66 2.01
C PHE A 427 -17.13 20.97 0.60
N GLY A 428 -17.03 19.96 -0.29
CA GLY A 428 -16.63 20.16 -1.67
C GLY A 428 -17.65 20.92 -2.53
N LEU A 429 -18.92 20.86 -2.14
CA LEU A 429 -20.06 21.31 -2.96
C LEU A 429 -20.25 22.83 -2.91
N ARG A 430 -20.44 23.48 -4.07
CA ARG A 430 -20.76 24.92 -4.13
C ARG A 430 -22.15 25.21 -3.60
N THR A 431 -22.41 26.46 -3.19
CA THR A 431 -23.77 26.91 -2.84
C THR A 431 -24.67 26.86 -4.09
N ASN A 432 -25.86 26.26 -4.00
CA ASN A 432 -26.68 25.85 -5.13
C ASN A 432 -26.01 24.84 -6.10
N GLY A 433 -24.96 24.15 -5.67
CA GLY A 433 -24.45 22.93 -6.31
C GLY A 433 -25.31 21.72 -5.95
N TYR A 434 -25.21 20.65 -6.75
CA TYR A 434 -26.03 19.45 -6.63
C TYR A 434 -25.24 18.23 -6.13
N LEU A 435 -25.88 17.37 -5.33
CA LEU A 435 -25.35 16.08 -4.89
C LEU A 435 -26.21 14.96 -5.48
N PHE A 436 -25.59 13.96 -6.10
CA PHE A 436 -26.26 12.82 -6.74
C PHE A 436 -25.72 11.52 -6.11
N LEU A 437 -26.64 10.72 -5.53
CA LEU A 437 -26.32 9.48 -4.83
C LEU A 437 -27.05 8.27 -5.46
N GLY A 438 -26.68 7.06 -5.06
CA GLY A 438 -27.39 5.83 -5.44
C GLY A 438 -28.77 5.76 -4.76
N SER A 439 -29.73 5.08 -5.38
CA SER A 439 -31.13 5.02 -4.92
C SER A 439 -31.31 4.53 -3.47
N SER A 440 -30.47 3.60 -3.03
CA SER A 440 -30.42 3.04 -1.68
C SER A 440 -29.63 3.87 -0.65
N GLU A 441 -28.96 4.95 -1.07
CA GLU A 441 -28.15 5.81 -0.19
C GLU A 441 -28.97 6.99 0.33
N ASN A 442 -28.72 7.40 1.58
CA ASN A 442 -29.49 8.47 2.22
C ASN A 442 -28.57 9.33 3.12
N PRO A 443 -28.37 10.62 2.80
CA PRO A 443 -27.43 11.51 3.50
C PRO A 443 -28.05 12.10 4.78
N LEU A 444 -28.61 11.24 5.65
CA LEU A 444 -29.35 11.61 6.86
C LEU A 444 -28.59 12.58 7.78
N THR A 445 -27.26 12.49 7.82
CA THR A 445 -26.39 13.31 8.68
C THR A 445 -26.12 14.73 8.17
N ILE A 446 -26.50 15.03 6.92
CA ILE A 446 -26.32 16.36 6.29
C ILE A 446 -27.61 16.91 5.66
N ILE A 447 -28.73 16.21 5.82
CA ILE A 447 -30.01 16.48 5.14
C ILE A 447 -30.52 17.92 5.40
N ASP A 448 -30.28 18.47 6.59
CA ASP A 448 -30.66 19.85 6.99
C ASP A 448 -29.95 20.97 6.20
N SER A 449 -28.93 20.62 5.41
CA SER A 449 -28.20 21.53 4.52
C SER A 449 -28.58 21.34 3.03
N LEU A 450 -29.48 20.39 2.74
CA LEU A 450 -29.81 19.93 1.40
C LEU A 450 -31.31 20.06 1.07
N GLU A 451 -31.62 20.67 -0.07
CA GLU A 451 -32.92 20.61 -0.73
C GLU A 451 -33.06 19.29 -1.49
N ILE A 452 -34.22 18.63 -1.45
CA ILE A 452 -34.47 17.38 -2.21
C ILE A 452 -34.98 17.75 -3.60
N VAL A 453 -34.17 17.50 -4.64
CA VAL A 453 -34.52 17.77 -6.04
C VAL A 453 -35.22 16.56 -6.67
N ASN A 454 -34.75 15.35 -6.38
CA ASN A 454 -35.41 14.11 -6.80
C ASN A 454 -35.29 13.03 -5.72
N LYS A 455 -36.42 12.62 -5.12
CA LYS A 455 -36.47 11.63 -4.05
C LYS A 455 -36.27 10.18 -4.54
N LYS A 456 -36.64 9.84 -5.79
CA LYS A 456 -36.43 8.50 -6.39
C LYS A 456 -34.93 8.26 -6.62
N TRP A 457 -34.24 9.27 -7.15
CA TRP A 457 -32.85 9.19 -7.59
C TRP A 457 -31.84 9.90 -6.68
N ARG A 458 -32.25 10.23 -5.44
CA ARG A 458 -31.37 10.80 -4.40
C ARG A 458 -30.54 11.97 -4.93
N ILE A 459 -31.20 12.87 -5.66
CA ILE A 459 -30.63 14.12 -6.15
C ILE A 459 -31.01 15.22 -5.17
N TYR A 460 -30.00 15.95 -4.69
CA TYR A 460 -30.11 17.02 -3.71
C TYR A 460 -29.41 18.29 -4.20
N LYS A 461 -29.65 19.42 -3.53
CA LYS A 461 -29.05 20.73 -3.83
C LYS A 461 -28.64 21.46 -2.55
N SER A 462 -27.43 22.02 -2.52
CA SER A 462 -26.87 22.70 -1.35
C SER A 462 -27.50 24.07 -1.11
N LEU A 463 -28.16 24.25 0.04
CA LEU A 463 -28.89 25.48 0.39
C LEU A 463 -28.05 26.51 1.16
N LYS A 464 -26.96 26.11 1.84
CA LYS A 464 -26.27 26.97 2.82
C LYS A 464 -24.75 26.89 2.69
N ASN A 465 -24.12 28.04 2.50
CA ASN A 465 -22.66 28.19 2.51
C ASN A 465 -22.08 28.19 3.95
N LYS A 466 -22.32 27.12 4.71
CA LYS A 466 -21.76 26.97 6.06
C LYS A 466 -20.34 26.41 5.96
N ARG A 467 -19.35 27.31 5.95
CA ARG A 467 -17.95 27.02 6.35
C ARG A 467 -17.86 26.73 7.87
N ALA A 468 -18.65 25.77 8.33
CA ALA A 468 -18.84 25.43 9.75
C ALA A 468 -18.31 24.02 10.09
N VAL A 469 -17.40 23.51 9.27
CA VAL A 469 -16.55 22.36 9.57
C VAL A 469 -15.11 22.87 9.50
N THR A 470 -14.47 23.08 10.66
CA THR A 470 -13.06 23.45 10.70
C THR A 470 -12.21 22.24 10.30
N PHE A 471 -11.04 22.49 9.69
CA PHE A 471 -10.17 21.42 9.18
C PHE A 471 -9.68 20.47 10.31
N GLU A 472 -9.66 20.97 11.54
CA GLU A 472 -9.40 20.24 12.79
C GLU A 472 -10.36 19.06 13.03
N THR A 473 -11.56 19.08 12.43
CA THR A 473 -12.56 17.99 12.51
C THR A 473 -12.09 16.70 11.81
N PHE A 474 -11.05 16.78 10.96
CA PHE A 474 -10.60 15.68 10.10
C PHE A 474 -9.24 15.06 10.51
N ALA A 475 -8.66 15.46 11.65
CA ALA A 475 -7.45 14.83 12.16
C ALA A 475 -7.75 13.48 12.83
N LEU A 476 -6.91 12.46 12.61
CA LEU A 476 -7.01 11.19 13.35
C LEU A 476 -6.67 11.40 14.84
N PRO A 477 -7.40 10.74 15.76
CA PRO A 477 -7.00 10.66 17.16
C PRO A 477 -5.82 9.69 17.31
N VAL A 478 -4.60 10.22 17.35
CA VAL A 478 -3.43 9.44 17.79
C VAL A 478 -3.62 9.07 19.26
N ILE A 479 -3.55 7.78 19.56
CA ILE A 479 -3.74 7.25 20.91
C ILE A 479 -2.47 7.49 21.73
N LEU A 480 -2.55 8.28 22.82
CA LEU A 480 -1.95 7.92 24.12
C LEU A 480 -2.40 8.85 25.27
N ASP A 481 -2.73 8.21 26.39
CA ASP A 481 -2.79 8.64 27.80
C ASP A 481 -3.52 9.91 28.31
N GLN A 482 -4.37 9.65 29.30
CA GLN A 482 -4.52 10.38 30.58
C GLN A 482 -4.75 11.91 30.58
N VAL A 483 -5.93 12.34 30.13
CA VAL A 483 -6.63 13.48 30.76
C VAL A 483 -8.07 13.08 31.14
N ARG A 484 -8.52 13.51 32.33
CA ARG A 484 -9.80 13.11 32.94
C ARG A 484 -11.00 13.56 32.10
N LYS A 485 -11.91 12.63 31.77
CA LYS A 485 -13.28 12.97 31.34
C LYS A 485 -14.06 13.53 32.53
N VAL A 486 -14.58 14.75 32.41
CA VAL A 486 -15.75 15.24 33.14
C VAL A 486 -16.98 14.93 32.28
N SER A 487 -18.09 14.49 32.88
CA SER A 487 -19.29 14.04 32.17
C SER A 487 -20.37 15.11 32.04
N VAL A 488 -21.06 15.09 30.90
CA VAL A 488 -22.40 15.66 30.69
C VAL A 488 -23.18 14.66 29.81
N LYS A 489 -24.49 14.47 30.05
CA LYS A 489 -25.38 13.52 29.34
C LYS A 489 -26.32 14.23 28.34
N ASN A 490 -26.94 13.46 27.41
CA ASN A 490 -28.41 13.33 27.16
C ASN A 490 -28.71 12.56 25.83
N ASP A 491 -29.97 12.23 25.54
CA ASP A 491 -30.43 11.12 24.63
C ASP A 491 -31.19 11.57 23.31
N GLU A 492 -31.74 10.67 22.44
CA GLU A 492 -32.31 10.91 21.05
C GLU A 492 -33.89 10.76 20.91
N SER A 493 -34.67 10.75 19.79
CA SER A 493 -34.59 10.55 18.29
C SER A 493 -35.87 11.15 17.56
N SER A 494 -36.42 10.90 16.32
CA SER A 494 -36.29 9.92 15.19
C SER A 494 -36.75 10.39 13.73
N GLY A 495 -38.00 10.15 13.25
CA GLY A 495 -38.48 10.32 11.82
C GLY A 495 -40.04 10.41 11.62
N TYR A 496 -40.75 10.33 10.45
CA TYR A 496 -40.45 10.09 9.01
C TYR A 496 -41.58 10.67 8.02
N LEU A 497 -41.89 10.07 6.84
CA LEU A 497 -42.78 10.56 5.71
C LEU A 497 -43.17 9.38 4.73
N PRO A 498 -44.14 9.43 3.73
CA PRO A 498 -44.89 10.53 3.05
C PRO A 498 -46.42 10.24 2.67
N HIS A 499 -47.03 11.00 1.72
CA HIS A 499 -48.31 10.70 0.98
C HIS A 499 -48.36 11.39 -0.44
N SER A 500 -49.42 11.26 -1.27
CA SER A 500 -49.54 11.84 -2.64
C SER A 500 -50.96 12.23 -3.20
N LEU A 501 -51.41 11.70 -4.35
CA LEU A 501 -51.70 12.45 -5.61
C LEU A 501 -53.00 13.31 -5.81
N ASN A 502 -54.09 13.19 -5.03
CA ASN A 502 -55.46 13.70 -5.40
C ASN A 502 -55.70 15.25 -5.48
N GLU A 503 -54.74 16.08 -5.89
CA GLU A 503 -54.81 17.54 -5.78
C GLU A 503 -55.80 18.26 -6.71
N THR A 504 -55.79 17.92 -8.00
CA THR A 504 -56.24 18.86 -9.04
C THR A 504 -57.77 19.03 -9.08
N VAL A 505 -58.52 17.95 -8.89
CA VAL A 505 -59.99 17.96 -8.94
C VAL A 505 -60.61 18.55 -7.67
N ASN A 506 -60.02 18.30 -6.51
CA ASN A 506 -60.50 18.84 -5.25
C ASN A 506 -60.32 20.36 -5.18
N ASN A 507 -59.23 20.91 -5.74
CA ASN A 507 -59.06 22.35 -5.92
C ASN A 507 -60.13 22.96 -6.85
N ALA A 508 -60.46 22.30 -7.96
CA ALA A 508 -61.50 22.79 -8.88
C ALA A 508 -62.88 22.88 -8.21
N LEU A 509 -63.28 21.86 -7.43
CA LEU A 509 -64.54 21.87 -6.68
C LEU A 509 -64.58 22.94 -5.57
N ALA A 510 -63.50 23.07 -4.80
CA ALA A 510 -63.40 24.07 -3.73
C ALA A 510 -63.49 25.52 -4.26
N THR A 511 -63.04 25.75 -5.51
CA THR A 511 -63.11 27.06 -6.17
C THR A 511 -64.52 27.44 -6.64
N VAL A 512 -65.42 26.47 -6.85
CA VAL A 512 -66.81 26.70 -7.29
C VAL A 512 -67.79 26.91 -6.13
N MET A 513 -67.44 26.47 -4.92
CA MET A 513 -68.30 26.52 -3.73
C MET A 513 -67.75 27.41 -2.59
N ASP A 514 -66.71 28.21 -2.86
CA ASP A 514 -65.99 29.14 -1.95
C ASP A 514 -65.78 28.63 -0.51
N PHE A 515 -65.28 27.39 -0.39
CA PHE A 515 -64.82 26.82 0.87
C PHE A 515 -63.32 26.55 0.84
N LEU A 516 -62.67 26.64 2.01
CA LEU A 516 -61.34 26.09 2.23
C LEU A 516 -61.48 24.71 2.87
N ALA A 517 -60.83 23.70 2.31
CA ALA A 517 -60.76 22.37 2.89
C ALA A 517 -59.31 21.98 3.18
N VAL A 518 -59.04 21.45 4.37
CA VAL A 518 -57.70 21.06 4.84
C VAL A 518 -57.73 19.62 5.33
N CYS A 519 -56.80 18.83 4.80
CA CYS A 519 -56.54 17.46 5.21
C CYS A 519 -55.29 17.42 6.10
N VAL A 520 -55.42 16.92 7.32
CA VAL A 520 -54.30 16.72 8.25
C VAL A 520 -54.07 15.24 8.56
N ASN A 521 -52.90 14.93 9.13
CA ASN A 521 -52.63 13.65 9.80
C ASN A 521 -52.94 13.71 11.31
N HIS A 522 -52.55 12.67 12.05
CA HIS A 522 -52.78 12.53 13.49
C HIS A 522 -52.15 13.64 14.36
N GLU A 523 -50.98 14.20 13.99
CA GLU A 523 -50.36 15.29 14.77
C GLU A 523 -50.93 16.69 14.46
N ASN A 524 -51.93 16.78 13.58
CA ASN A 524 -52.46 18.03 12.99
C ASN A 524 -51.51 18.73 12.00
N THR A 525 -50.53 18.00 11.47
CA THR A 525 -49.70 18.48 10.35
C THR A 525 -50.54 18.48 9.07
N VAL A 526 -50.50 19.57 8.30
CA VAL A 526 -51.24 19.69 7.03
C VAL A 526 -50.63 18.76 5.99
N VAL A 527 -51.40 17.76 5.58
CA VAL A 527 -51.04 16.82 4.50
C VAL A 527 -51.45 17.39 3.14
N LYS A 528 -52.61 18.04 3.06
CA LYS A 528 -53.10 18.76 1.86
C LYS A 528 -54.07 19.87 2.19
N SER A 529 -54.25 20.82 1.28
CA SER A 529 -55.34 21.80 1.33
C SER A 529 -55.87 22.13 -0.06
N TYR A 530 -57.17 22.49 -0.14
CA TYR A 530 -57.91 22.76 -1.36
C TYR A 530 -58.80 23.99 -1.22
N GLY A 531 -58.82 24.85 -2.22
CA GLY A 531 -59.53 26.14 -2.19
C GLY A 531 -58.61 27.32 -1.87
N ASN A 532 -59.20 28.51 -1.66
CA ASN A 532 -58.44 29.76 -1.55
C ASN A 532 -57.82 29.94 -0.14
N THR A 533 -56.53 29.62 -0.02
CA THR A 533 -55.77 29.70 1.24
C THR A 533 -55.51 31.14 1.73
N ALA A 534 -55.43 32.12 0.83
CA ALA A 534 -55.12 33.52 1.15
C ALA A 534 -56.29 34.29 1.81
N LYS A 535 -57.47 33.68 1.91
CA LYS A 535 -58.69 34.26 2.51
C LYS A 535 -58.85 33.97 4.01
N TYR A 536 -58.18 32.94 4.53
CA TYR A 536 -58.38 32.45 5.90
C TYR A 536 -57.08 32.14 6.69
N LEU A 537 -55.92 32.02 6.02
CA LEU A 537 -54.63 31.70 6.66
C LEU A 537 -53.69 32.91 6.68
N ILE A 538 -52.77 32.96 7.65
CA ILE A 538 -51.88 34.11 7.85
C ILE A 538 -50.57 33.93 7.05
N GLN A 539 -50.39 34.68 5.96
CA GLN A 539 -49.21 34.55 5.08
C GLN A 539 -48.02 35.42 5.51
N GLN A 540 -47.21 34.92 6.45
CA GLN A 540 -45.78 35.28 6.55
C GLN A 540 -44.94 34.04 6.93
N ASN A 541 -44.04 33.64 6.03
CA ASN A 541 -43.11 32.50 6.16
C ASN A 541 -43.74 31.08 6.11
N PHE A 542 -42.87 30.07 5.97
CA PHE A 542 -43.25 28.67 5.76
C PHE A 542 -43.38 27.91 7.11
N ASN A 543 -44.58 27.41 7.42
CA ASN A 543 -44.89 26.52 8.54
C ASN A 543 -45.92 25.47 8.07
N THR A 544 -46.07 24.34 8.77
CA THR A 544 -46.86 23.16 8.33
C THR A 544 -47.89 22.65 9.33
N ASN A 545 -47.95 23.17 10.57
CA ASN A 545 -48.97 22.80 11.56
C ASN A 545 -50.25 23.62 11.39
N LEU A 546 -51.41 22.97 11.27
CA LEU A 546 -52.69 23.67 11.06
C LEU A 546 -53.06 24.61 12.21
N LEU A 547 -52.69 24.29 13.45
CA LEU A 547 -52.98 25.10 14.64
C LEU A 547 -52.22 26.43 14.67
N GLU A 548 -51.10 26.52 13.95
CA GLU A 548 -50.24 27.72 13.90
C GLU A 548 -50.45 28.55 12.62
N LEU A 549 -51.00 27.92 11.57
CA LEU A 549 -51.41 28.59 10.31
C LEU A 549 -52.78 29.29 10.43
N LEU A 550 -53.61 28.86 11.39
CA LEU A 550 -54.92 29.42 11.69
C LEU A 550 -54.84 30.62 12.67
N PRO A 551 -55.66 31.67 12.48
CA PRO A 551 -55.92 32.66 13.52
C PRO A 551 -56.38 32.03 14.84
N LYS A 552 -55.96 32.60 15.97
CA LYS A 552 -56.09 32.00 17.33
C LYS A 552 -57.49 31.48 17.69
N SER A 553 -58.55 32.13 17.20
CA SER A 553 -59.95 31.73 17.44
C SER A 553 -60.33 30.41 16.75
N LEU A 554 -59.83 30.17 15.53
CA LEU A 554 -60.09 28.95 14.75
C LEU A 554 -59.29 27.75 15.28
N ALA A 555 -58.07 27.98 15.77
CA ALA A 555 -57.21 26.93 16.31
C ALA A 555 -57.82 26.22 17.54
N VAL A 556 -58.56 26.94 18.39
CA VAL A 556 -59.27 26.34 19.53
C VAL A 556 -60.40 25.44 19.04
N ALA A 557 -61.36 25.98 18.26
CA ALA A 557 -62.56 25.26 17.81
C ALA A 557 -62.26 23.95 17.04
N TYR A 558 -61.09 23.87 16.42
CA TYR A 558 -60.60 22.68 15.73
C TYR A 558 -60.16 21.54 16.67
N LYS A 559 -59.68 21.85 17.89
CA LYS A 559 -59.00 20.89 18.79
C LYS A 559 -59.93 19.90 19.54
N ALA A 560 -61.17 20.27 19.86
CA ALA A 560 -62.17 19.32 20.37
C ALA A 560 -62.97 18.68 19.25
N LEU A 561 -63.31 19.40 18.16
CA LEU A 561 -63.99 18.80 16.99
C LEU A 561 -63.20 17.64 16.37
N SER A 562 -61.87 17.72 16.36
CA SER A 562 -60.97 16.62 15.99
C SER A 562 -61.10 15.44 16.96
N LYS A 563 -60.92 15.69 18.26
CA LYS A 563 -61.15 14.74 19.37
C LYS A 563 -62.54 14.06 19.29
N GLU A 564 -63.54 14.81 18.80
CA GLU A 564 -64.94 14.43 18.64
C GLU A 564 -65.16 13.48 17.47
N VAL A 565 -64.79 13.90 16.26
CA VAL A 565 -64.85 13.07 15.05
C VAL A 565 -64.08 11.75 15.19
N LEU A 566 -62.98 11.75 15.95
CA LEU A 566 -62.17 10.56 16.22
C LEU A 566 -62.91 9.47 17.04
N ARG A 567 -64.00 9.78 17.77
CA ARG A 567 -64.89 8.74 18.35
C ARG A 567 -65.98 8.29 17.41
N SER A 568 -66.71 9.24 16.84
CA SER A 568 -67.98 8.93 16.17
C SER A 568 -67.75 8.29 14.81
N ASN A 569 -66.62 8.63 14.17
CA ASN A 569 -66.39 8.53 12.74
C ASN A 569 -67.47 9.23 11.89
N GLU A 570 -68.25 10.12 12.50
CA GLU A 570 -69.26 10.97 11.89
C GLU A 570 -68.84 12.43 12.02
N ARG A 571 -69.17 13.22 11.00
CA ARG A 571 -68.81 14.63 10.87
C ARG A 571 -69.42 15.48 11.98
N ALA A 572 -68.63 16.36 12.58
CA ALA A 572 -69.07 17.33 13.61
C ALA A 572 -68.77 18.78 13.19
N ASN A 573 -69.41 19.75 13.84
CA ASN A 573 -69.39 21.15 13.42
C ASN A 573 -69.60 22.17 14.57
N VAL A 574 -68.94 23.33 14.44
CA VAL A 574 -69.08 24.52 15.30
C VAL A 574 -69.17 25.76 14.38
N LYS A 575 -70.02 26.72 14.75
CA LYS A 575 -70.36 27.89 13.91
C LYS A 575 -69.95 29.23 14.54
N GLY A 576 -69.87 30.28 13.72
CA GLY A 576 -69.87 31.68 14.17
C GLY A 576 -68.53 32.25 14.66
N ILE A 577 -67.40 31.80 14.12
CA ILE A 577 -66.04 32.18 14.57
C ILE A 577 -65.61 33.50 13.91
N LEU A 578 -65.11 34.46 14.70
CA LEU A 578 -64.70 35.81 14.24
C LEU A 578 -63.21 35.89 13.88
N VAL A 579 -62.89 36.57 12.75
CA VAL A 579 -61.54 36.70 12.18
C VAL A 579 -61.36 38.09 11.50
N GLN A 580 -60.12 38.60 11.42
CA GLN A 580 -59.77 39.90 10.82
C GLN A 580 -58.50 39.81 9.95
N GLN A 581 -58.54 40.29 8.71
CA GLN A 581 -57.40 40.34 7.76
C GLN A 581 -57.50 41.54 6.80
N ASN A 582 -56.34 42.08 6.37
CA ASN A 582 -56.21 43.18 5.39
C ASN A 582 -57.16 44.39 5.58
N GLY A 583 -57.55 44.69 6.83
CA GLY A 583 -58.44 45.80 7.18
C GLY A 583 -59.93 45.46 7.24
N ILE A 584 -60.33 44.21 6.98
CA ILE A 584 -61.72 43.74 6.94
C ILE A 584 -61.94 42.62 7.99
N ILE A 585 -63.18 42.44 8.46
CA ILE A 585 -63.59 41.46 9.48
C ILE A 585 -64.60 40.48 8.85
N ILE A 586 -64.47 39.18 9.15
CA ILE A 586 -65.28 38.09 8.58
C ILE A 586 -65.75 37.09 9.65
N ARG A 587 -66.79 36.29 9.33
CA ARG A 587 -67.37 35.23 10.16
C ARG A 587 -67.27 33.88 9.46
N VAL A 588 -66.70 32.89 10.15
CA VAL A 588 -66.32 31.59 9.61
C VAL A 588 -66.95 30.45 10.40
N ASN A 589 -67.44 29.42 9.71
CA ASN A 589 -67.88 28.16 10.31
C ASN A 589 -66.83 27.06 10.10
N LEU A 590 -66.75 26.10 11.02
CA LEU A 590 -65.82 24.98 10.97
C LEU A 590 -66.57 23.65 11.11
N SER A 591 -66.25 22.70 10.22
CA SER A 591 -66.67 21.32 10.38
C SER A 591 -65.51 20.37 10.13
N VAL A 592 -65.35 19.40 11.02
CA VAL A 592 -64.33 18.35 10.92
C VAL A 592 -65.02 17.04 10.53
N SER A 593 -64.34 16.24 9.71
CA SER A 593 -64.79 14.92 9.25
C SER A 593 -63.59 13.96 9.16
N PRO A 594 -63.79 12.64 9.28
CA PRO A 594 -62.68 11.69 9.27
C PRO A 594 -62.30 11.35 7.82
N ILE A 595 -61.00 11.23 7.56
CA ILE A 595 -60.47 10.84 6.23
C ILE A 595 -59.35 9.82 6.43
N VAL A 596 -59.40 8.70 5.72
CA VAL A 596 -58.36 7.66 5.85
C VAL A 596 -57.19 8.01 4.94
N LEU A 597 -55.99 8.09 5.53
CA LEU A 597 -54.73 8.28 4.83
C LEU A 597 -53.94 6.95 4.83
N GLU A 598 -52.89 6.86 4.01
CA GLU A 598 -52.25 5.58 3.72
C GLU A 598 -51.63 4.88 4.95
N LYS A 599 -51.84 3.57 5.05
CA LYS A 599 -51.28 2.64 6.05
C LYS A 599 -51.51 3.07 7.51
N ASP A 600 -52.73 2.81 7.97
CA ASP A 600 -53.18 2.87 9.38
C ASP A 600 -53.18 4.26 10.04
N HIS A 601 -53.22 5.33 9.24
CA HIS A 601 -53.29 6.71 9.74
C HIS A 601 -54.64 7.35 9.41
N ARG A 602 -55.48 7.59 10.43
CA ARG A 602 -56.71 8.40 10.28
C ARG A 602 -56.33 9.88 10.24
N GLY A 603 -56.46 10.49 9.07
CA GLY A 603 -56.46 11.93 8.95
C GLY A 603 -57.79 12.55 9.39
N LEU A 604 -57.79 13.88 9.47
CA LEU A 604 -58.98 14.68 9.65
C LEU A 604 -59.10 15.70 8.52
N PHE A 605 -60.31 15.83 8.00
CA PHE A 605 -60.67 16.72 6.91
C PHE A 605 -61.55 17.84 7.47
N ALA A 606 -60.93 19.01 7.66
CA ALA A 606 -61.54 20.22 8.20
C ALA A 606 -61.96 21.15 7.06
N VAL A 607 -63.24 21.53 7.02
CA VAL A 607 -63.82 22.41 6.00
C VAL A 607 -64.32 23.69 6.65
N PHE A 608 -63.96 24.81 6.05
CA PHE A 608 -64.21 26.18 6.50
C PHE A 608 -65.02 26.93 5.42
N ASN A 609 -66.08 27.63 5.81
CA ASN A 609 -66.83 28.52 4.92
C ASN A 609 -67.34 29.77 5.65
N ASP A 610 -67.68 30.81 4.88
CA ASP A 610 -68.30 32.02 5.39
C ASP A 610 -69.78 31.80 5.73
N ASP A 611 -70.28 32.51 6.75
CA ASP A 611 -71.71 32.53 7.08
C ASP A 611 -72.36 33.82 6.58
N HIS A 612 -73.22 33.70 5.56
CA HIS A 612 -74.00 34.81 5.00
C HIS A 612 -75.36 35.01 5.68
N SER A 613 -75.62 34.34 6.81
CA SER A 613 -76.83 34.54 7.63
C SER A 613 -76.68 35.76 8.54
N GLU A 614 -77.51 36.77 8.37
CA GLU A 614 -77.68 37.78 9.42
C GLU A 614 -78.61 37.28 10.55
N GLN A 615 -78.28 37.68 11.78
CA GLN A 615 -79.08 37.60 13.01
C GLN A 615 -79.24 36.27 13.77
N ASN A 616 -79.29 36.46 15.10
CA ASN A 616 -79.88 35.66 16.19
C ASN A 616 -79.24 34.34 16.68
N ASP A 617 -78.71 34.45 17.90
CA ASP A 617 -78.82 33.54 19.05
C ASP A 617 -78.63 32.03 18.88
N VAL A 618 -77.49 31.56 19.42
CA VAL A 618 -77.24 30.14 19.69
C VAL A 618 -78.10 29.66 20.85
N ALA A 619 -78.99 28.72 20.56
CA ALA A 619 -79.45 27.72 21.52
C ALA A 619 -79.40 26.33 20.86
N GLY A 620 -78.73 25.37 21.49
CA GLY A 620 -78.88 23.93 21.17
C GLY A 620 -77.69 23.20 20.54
N TYR A 621 -76.63 23.87 20.09
CA TYR A 621 -75.37 23.20 19.70
C TYR A 621 -74.15 23.84 20.41
N PRO A 622 -73.09 23.07 20.70
CA PRO A 622 -72.19 23.42 21.80
C PRO A 622 -71.31 24.63 21.50
N VAL A 623 -71.22 25.54 22.47
CA VAL A 623 -70.05 26.40 22.63
C VAL A 623 -68.92 25.51 23.17
N PHE A 624 -68.25 24.82 22.25
CA PHE A 624 -66.99 24.08 22.38
C PHE A 624 -66.52 23.70 23.81
N ASP A 625 -66.63 22.42 24.16
CA ASP A 625 -66.15 21.83 25.42
C ASP A 625 -65.44 20.46 25.15
N GLU A 626 -64.42 20.10 25.93
CA GLU A 626 -63.32 19.21 25.49
C GLU A 626 -63.44 17.72 25.92
N THR A 627 -64.52 17.31 26.59
CA THR A 627 -64.51 16.11 27.47
C THR A 627 -65.02 14.79 26.88
N ALA A 628 -65.80 14.79 25.79
CA ALA A 628 -66.84 13.76 25.62
C ALA A 628 -66.73 12.83 24.38
N TYR A 629 -65.55 12.38 23.92
CA TYR A 629 -65.49 11.55 22.69
C TYR A 629 -64.31 10.54 22.56
N GLN A 630 -64.49 9.27 23.00
CA GLN A 630 -63.70 8.07 22.58
C GLN A 630 -64.61 6.81 22.45
N SER A 631 -64.81 6.17 21.26
CA SER A 631 -65.59 4.90 21.11
C SER A 631 -65.42 4.01 19.85
N ARG A 632 -65.84 4.42 18.62
CA ARG A 632 -66.52 3.53 17.62
C ARG A 632 -65.79 3.41 16.27
N TYR A 633 -65.67 2.20 15.68
CA TYR A 633 -65.00 2.02 14.36
C TYR A 633 -65.15 0.67 13.58
N THR A 634 -65.62 -0.44 14.15
CA THR A 634 -64.95 -1.76 13.91
C THR A 634 -65.32 -2.66 12.70
N ASP A 635 -66.48 -2.54 12.05
CA ASP A 635 -67.14 -3.72 11.41
C ASP A 635 -66.88 -4.01 9.90
N THR A 636 -65.95 -3.34 9.20
CA THR A 636 -66.09 -3.14 7.72
C THR A 636 -65.29 -4.06 6.76
N ILE A 637 -64.46 -5.01 7.21
CA ILE A 637 -63.35 -5.55 6.38
C ILE A 637 -63.63 -6.82 5.53
N GLU A 638 -64.56 -7.71 5.89
CA GLU A 638 -64.53 -9.10 5.36
C GLU A 638 -64.84 -9.30 3.86
N GLN A 639 -65.56 -8.38 3.19
CA GLN A 639 -66.17 -8.68 1.89
C GLN A 639 -65.23 -8.72 0.68
N GLU A 640 -64.03 -8.15 0.78
CA GLU A 640 -63.13 -8.00 -0.38
C GLU A 640 -62.40 -9.32 -0.77
N LEU A 641 -62.72 -10.42 -0.07
CA LEU A 641 -62.02 -11.71 -0.05
C LEU A 641 -62.55 -12.76 -1.06
N LYS A 642 -63.28 -12.37 -2.13
CA LYS A 642 -63.83 -13.34 -3.12
C LYS A 642 -63.58 -13.06 -4.62
N GLN A 643 -63.11 -11.87 -4.99
CA GLN A 643 -62.86 -11.45 -6.38
C GLN A 643 -61.55 -12.05 -6.97
N VAL A 644 -60.70 -12.52 -6.07
CA VAL A 644 -59.26 -12.73 -6.12
C VAL A 644 -58.81 -13.95 -6.95
N LYS A 645 -59.24 -15.14 -6.48
CA LYS A 645 -58.81 -16.49 -6.96
C LYS A 645 -59.01 -16.75 -8.47
N LEU A 646 -59.82 -15.97 -9.18
CA LEU A 646 -60.12 -16.19 -10.61
C LEU A 646 -59.04 -15.70 -11.58
N GLU A 647 -58.15 -14.81 -11.14
CA GLU A 647 -56.93 -14.45 -11.91
C GLU A 647 -55.70 -15.27 -11.48
N LEU A 648 -55.93 -16.55 -11.15
CA LEU A 648 -54.93 -17.59 -10.88
C LEU A 648 -54.81 -18.76 -11.88
N THR A 649 -55.82 -19.11 -12.72
CA THR A 649 -55.88 -20.43 -13.45
C THR A 649 -55.70 -20.53 -15.00
N ALA A 650 -55.32 -19.48 -15.76
CA ALA A 650 -55.38 -19.44 -17.24
C ALA A 650 -54.09 -19.23 -18.10
N SER A 651 -52.89 -19.01 -17.54
CA SER A 651 -51.82 -18.31 -18.31
C SER A 651 -50.34 -18.50 -17.91
N TYR A 652 -49.98 -19.27 -16.87
CA TYR A 652 -48.63 -19.87 -16.79
C TYR A 652 -48.63 -20.97 -17.86
N ALA A 653 -49.79 -21.30 -18.47
CA ALA A 653 -49.98 -21.71 -19.86
C ALA A 653 -49.15 -20.93 -20.92
N LYS A 654 -48.41 -19.87 -20.55
CA LYS A 654 -47.35 -19.22 -21.35
C LYS A 654 -45.92 -19.60 -20.93
N LEU A 655 -45.72 -20.16 -19.73
CA LEU A 655 -44.42 -20.38 -19.09
C LEU A 655 -43.63 -21.58 -19.69
N ASP A 656 -44.22 -22.77 -19.92
CA ASP A 656 -43.46 -23.90 -20.51
C ASP A 656 -42.79 -23.51 -21.84
N ALA A 657 -43.53 -22.81 -22.70
CA ALA A 657 -43.06 -22.38 -24.02
C ALA A 657 -41.92 -21.34 -23.96
N SER A 658 -41.68 -20.73 -22.79
CA SER A 658 -40.51 -19.90 -22.54
C SER A 658 -39.31 -20.72 -22.07
N ASN A 659 -39.54 -21.88 -21.45
CA ASN A 659 -38.53 -22.70 -20.78
C ASN A 659 -37.71 -23.52 -21.77
N GLU A 660 -38.35 -24.09 -22.80
CA GLU A 660 -37.68 -24.88 -23.86
C GLU A 660 -36.72 -24.01 -24.69
N ASN A 661 -37.13 -22.78 -25.05
CA ASN A 661 -36.29 -21.84 -25.79
C ASN A 661 -35.07 -21.36 -24.97
N MET A 662 -35.17 -21.32 -23.64
CA MET A 662 -34.06 -20.91 -22.76
C MET A 662 -32.93 -21.95 -22.76
N GLN A 663 -33.26 -23.24 -22.78
CA GLN A 663 -32.25 -24.32 -22.72
C GLN A 663 -31.29 -24.27 -23.92
N SER A 664 -31.81 -24.07 -25.14
CA SER A 664 -30.98 -23.96 -26.35
C SER A 664 -30.05 -22.74 -26.35
N PHE A 665 -30.39 -21.67 -25.63
CA PHE A 665 -29.56 -20.47 -25.55
C PHE A 665 -28.39 -20.64 -24.56
N ASN A 666 -28.56 -21.47 -23.54
CA ASN A 666 -27.52 -21.75 -22.55
C ASN A 666 -26.33 -22.54 -23.13
N GLU A 667 -26.57 -23.46 -24.07
CA GLU A 667 -25.49 -24.27 -24.68
C GLU A 667 -24.54 -23.41 -25.54
N GLU A 668 -25.06 -22.47 -26.35
CA GLU A 668 -24.23 -21.53 -27.10
C GLU A 668 -23.45 -20.56 -26.18
N LEU A 669 -24.07 -20.12 -25.07
CA LEU A 669 -23.41 -19.26 -24.08
C LEU A 669 -22.21 -19.94 -23.40
N ILE A 670 -22.28 -21.23 -23.11
CA ILE A 670 -21.19 -21.98 -22.49
C ILE A 670 -19.97 -22.01 -23.42
N SER A 671 -20.16 -22.36 -24.70
CA SER A 671 -19.07 -22.45 -25.68
C SER A 671 -18.37 -21.10 -25.90
N ALA A 672 -19.12 -20.00 -25.96
CA ALA A 672 -18.56 -18.65 -26.08
C ALA A 672 -17.78 -18.21 -24.82
N ASN A 673 -18.13 -18.73 -23.65
CA ASN A 673 -17.46 -18.40 -22.39
C ASN A 673 -16.10 -19.09 -22.24
N GLU A 674 -15.95 -20.33 -22.74
CA GLU A 674 -14.66 -21.04 -22.76
C GLU A 674 -13.62 -20.34 -23.65
N GLU A 675 -14.00 -19.93 -24.87
CA GLU A 675 -13.12 -19.16 -25.76
C GLU A 675 -12.73 -17.81 -25.14
N MET A 676 -13.69 -17.11 -24.51
CA MET A 676 -13.41 -15.85 -23.82
C MET A 676 -12.44 -16.04 -22.65
N GLN A 677 -12.57 -17.10 -21.85
CA GLN A 677 -11.65 -17.38 -20.74
C GLN A 677 -10.20 -17.54 -21.24
N SER A 678 -9.98 -18.31 -22.31
CA SER A 678 -8.64 -18.51 -22.88
C SER A 678 -7.98 -17.18 -23.28
N THR A 679 -8.71 -16.28 -23.95
CA THR A 679 -8.17 -14.95 -24.32
C THR A 679 -7.91 -14.05 -23.10
N ASN A 680 -8.62 -14.26 -21.99
CA ASN A 680 -8.44 -13.51 -20.76
C ASN A 680 -7.18 -13.95 -20.00
N GLU A 681 -6.83 -15.25 -20.06
CA GLU A 681 -5.58 -15.78 -19.50
C GLU A 681 -4.33 -15.26 -20.25
N GLU A 682 -4.35 -15.20 -21.59
CA GLU A 682 -3.29 -14.55 -22.38
C GLU A 682 -3.16 -13.05 -22.05
N MET A 683 -4.29 -12.33 -21.96
CA MET A 683 -4.33 -10.92 -21.55
C MET A 683 -3.73 -10.69 -20.17
N GLN A 684 -4.01 -11.57 -19.21
CA GLN A 684 -3.46 -11.47 -17.87
C GLN A 684 -1.93 -11.64 -17.87
N SER A 685 -1.40 -12.62 -18.59
CA SER A 685 0.04 -12.86 -18.69
C SER A 685 0.80 -11.65 -19.27
N VAL A 686 0.31 -11.06 -20.37
CA VAL A 686 0.90 -9.84 -20.95
C VAL A 686 0.80 -8.64 -20.00
N ASN A 687 -0.28 -8.56 -19.22
CA ASN A 687 -0.43 -7.48 -18.24
C ASN A 687 0.54 -7.64 -17.05
N GLU A 688 0.78 -8.86 -16.56
CA GLU A 688 1.77 -9.16 -15.52
C GLU A 688 3.20 -8.83 -15.96
N GLU A 689 3.57 -9.13 -17.22
CA GLU A 689 4.85 -8.72 -17.80
C GLU A 689 4.97 -7.18 -17.88
N LEU A 690 3.92 -6.48 -18.33
CA LEU A 690 3.87 -5.01 -18.37
C LEU A 690 3.95 -4.36 -16.98
N HIS A 691 3.29 -4.91 -15.96
CA HIS A 691 3.39 -4.41 -14.58
C HIS A 691 4.81 -4.58 -14.04
N THR A 692 5.47 -5.70 -14.33
CA THR A 692 6.86 -5.97 -13.95
C THR A 692 7.81 -4.96 -14.60
N ILE A 693 7.72 -4.78 -15.93
CA ILE A 693 8.52 -3.81 -16.69
C ILE A 693 8.30 -2.38 -16.17
N ASN A 694 7.07 -2.00 -15.84
CA ASN A 694 6.75 -0.67 -15.31
C ASN A 694 7.32 -0.45 -13.90
N ALA A 695 7.31 -1.47 -13.04
CA ALA A 695 7.96 -1.41 -11.73
C ALA A 695 9.48 -1.21 -11.87
N ASP A 696 10.13 -1.97 -12.75
CA ASP A 696 11.56 -1.82 -13.07
C ASP A 696 11.88 -0.41 -13.60
N TYR A 697 11.05 0.15 -14.50
CA TYR A 697 11.21 1.53 -14.97
C TYR A 697 11.05 2.57 -13.85
N GLN A 698 10.15 2.35 -12.88
CA GLN A 698 9.99 3.27 -11.74
C GLN A 698 11.18 3.20 -10.78
N LEU A 699 11.69 2.00 -10.49
CA LEU A 699 12.93 1.81 -9.74
C LEU A 699 14.11 2.49 -10.45
N LYS A 700 14.29 2.25 -11.76
CA LYS A 700 15.34 2.86 -12.59
C LYS A 700 15.29 4.39 -12.58
N ASN A 701 14.09 4.97 -12.67
CA ASN A 701 13.90 6.42 -12.60
C ASN A 701 14.24 6.97 -11.21
N LYS A 702 13.93 6.24 -10.13
CA LYS A 702 14.32 6.62 -8.77
C LYS A 702 15.83 6.55 -8.59
N GLU A 703 16.48 5.46 -9.00
CA GLU A 703 17.95 5.32 -9.01
C GLU A 703 18.61 6.47 -9.78
N LEU A 704 18.10 6.81 -10.97
CA LEU A 704 18.62 7.92 -11.78
C LEU A 704 18.44 9.29 -11.11
N LEU A 705 17.39 9.50 -10.32
CA LEU A 705 17.20 10.74 -9.55
C LEU A 705 18.16 10.81 -8.36
N GLU A 706 18.27 9.73 -7.58
CA GLU A 706 19.19 9.64 -6.43
C GLU A 706 20.66 9.82 -6.89
N ILE A 707 21.06 9.18 -7.99
CA ILE A 707 22.39 9.36 -8.61
C ILE A 707 22.59 10.80 -9.13
N ASN A 708 21.56 11.47 -9.66
CA ASN A 708 21.68 12.85 -10.15
C ASN A 708 21.85 13.84 -9.00
N ASP A 709 21.10 13.68 -7.92
CA ASP A 709 21.25 14.51 -6.72
C ASP A 709 22.60 14.25 -6.03
N ASP A 710 23.06 13.01 -5.92
CA ASP A 710 24.41 12.69 -5.41
C ASP A 710 25.52 13.30 -6.29
N LEU A 711 25.39 13.22 -7.62
CA LEU A 711 26.35 13.87 -8.54
C LEU A 711 26.32 15.41 -8.40
N ASN A 712 25.16 16.02 -8.18
CA ASN A 712 25.06 17.46 -7.94
C ASN A 712 25.59 17.86 -6.55
N ASN A 713 25.40 17.01 -5.53
CA ASN A 713 25.94 17.20 -4.18
C ASN A 713 27.47 17.08 -4.18
N TYR A 714 28.03 16.07 -4.86
CA TYR A 714 29.47 15.95 -5.12
C TYR A 714 30.00 17.19 -5.86
N PHE A 715 29.34 17.59 -6.95
CA PHE A 715 29.74 18.74 -7.76
C PHE A 715 29.72 20.08 -7.00
N ARG A 716 28.78 20.26 -6.07
CA ARG A 716 28.72 21.43 -5.17
C ARG A 716 29.74 21.36 -4.04
N SER A 717 30.03 20.16 -3.52
CA SER A 717 30.95 19.93 -2.42
C SER A 717 32.42 19.89 -2.86
N ASN A 718 32.69 19.77 -4.16
CA ASN A 718 34.04 19.76 -4.71
C ASN A 718 34.72 21.12 -4.46
N ILE A 719 35.73 21.12 -3.58
CA ILE A 719 36.52 22.29 -3.19
C ILE A 719 37.34 22.81 -4.37
N ASN A 720 37.75 21.92 -5.28
CA ASN A 720 38.52 22.27 -6.46
C ASN A 720 37.63 22.98 -7.50
N GLY A 721 38.16 24.05 -8.09
CA GLY A 721 37.47 24.78 -9.13
C GLY A 721 37.34 23.92 -10.38
N GLN A 722 36.14 23.77 -10.92
CA GLN A 722 35.89 23.05 -12.17
C GLN A 722 35.02 23.87 -13.11
N LEU A 723 35.37 23.87 -14.40
CA LEU A 723 34.63 24.50 -15.49
C LEU A 723 34.37 23.46 -16.57
N PHE A 724 33.13 23.39 -17.03
CA PHE A 724 32.71 22.53 -18.13
C PHE A 724 32.37 23.44 -19.30
N ILE A 725 33.03 23.22 -20.44
CA ILE A 725 33.01 24.10 -21.61
C ILE A 725 32.63 23.28 -22.84
N ASP A 726 31.76 23.79 -23.72
CA ASP A 726 31.38 23.11 -24.98
C ASP A 726 32.40 23.33 -26.12
N ASN A 727 32.14 22.71 -27.28
CA ASN A 727 33.00 22.85 -28.47
C ASN A 727 33.06 24.29 -29.00
N GLU A 728 32.02 25.09 -28.76
CA GLU A 728 31.92 26.51 -29.10
C GLU A 728 32.59 27.43 -28.04
N MET A 729 33.32 26.86 -27.09
CA MET A 729 34.00 27.52 -25.97
C MET A 729 33.07 28.27 -24.99
N ARG A 730 31.81 27.84 -24.86
CA ARG A 730 30.82 28.40 -23.92
C ARG A 730 30.80 27.61 -22.62
N LEU A 731 30.51 28.30 -21.53
CA LEU A 731 30.40 27.70 -20.21
C LEU A 731 29.10 26.87 -20.07
N MET A 732 29.20 25.56 -19.89
CA MET A 732 28.06 24.67 -19.63
C MET A 732 27.70 24.56 -18.14
N LYS A 733 28.71 24.45 -17.26
CA LYS A 733 28.56 24.30 -15.80
C LYS A 733 29.85 24.71 -15.09
N PHE A 734 29.79 25.17 -13.84
CA PHE A 734 30.96 25.46 -13.02
C PHE A 734 30.75 25.02 -11.56
N SER A 735 31.81 24.55 -10.88
CA SER A 735 31.74 24.23 -9.44
C SER A 735 31.85 25.53 -8.62
N PRO A 736 31.29 25.57 -7.39
CA PRO A 736 31.42 26.75 -6.52
C PRO A 736 32.88 27.15 -6.22
N GLY A 737 33.82 26.19 -6.23
CA GLY A 737 35.25 26.45 -6.10
C GLY A 737 35.82 27.33 -7.22
N ALA A 738 35.25 27.25 -8.44
CA ALA A 738 35.76 27.97 -9.61
C ALA A 738 35.59 29.49 -9.51
N VAL A 739 34.60 29.95 -8.74
CA VAL A 739 34.26 31.38 -8.52
C VAL A 739 35.42 32.16 -7.88
N LYS A 740 36.33 31.48 -7.17
CA LYS A 740 37.56 32.08 -6.63
C LYS A 740 38.56 32.48 -7.71
N HIS A 741 38.61 31.71 -8.80
CA HIS A 741 39.62 31.80 -9.86
C HIS A 741 39.13 32.62 -11.07
N ILE A 742 37.84 32.55 -11.38
CA ILE A 742 37.16 33.31 -12.43
C ILE A 742 35.88 33.91 -11.83
N ASN A 743 35.61 35.19 -12.08
CA ASN A 743 34.42 35.85 -11.54
C ASN A 743 33.17 35.39 -12.32
N LEU A 744 32.46 34.41 -11.76
CA LEU A 744 31.37 33.70 -12.41
C LEU A 744 30.04 33.89 -11.69
N LEU A 745 28.97 34.03 -12.46
CA LEU A 745 27.57 34.03 -12.01
C LEU A 745 26.80 32.93 -12.75
N ASP A 746 25.70 32.44 -12.17
CA ASP A 746 24.82 31.45 -12.83
C ASP A 746 24.27 31.96 -14.18
N THR A 747 24.19 33.28 -14.36
CA THR A 747 23.79 33.95 -15.61
C THR A 747 24.84 33.92 -16.72
N ASP A 748 26.08 33.50 -16.44
CA ASP A 748 27.13 33.36 -17.45
C ASP A 748 27.15 31.95 -18.10
N ILE A 749 26.26 31.05 -17.69
CA ILE A 749 26.05 29.77 -18.38
C ILE A 749 25.54 30.03 -19.81
N GLY A 750 26.15 29.38 -20.80
CA GLY A 750 25.93 29.59 -22.23
C GLY A 750 26.76 30.74 -22.86
N ARG A 751 27.52 31.49 -22.05
CA ARG A 751 28.40 32.58 -22.48
C ARG A 751 29.79 32.05 -22.88
N PRO A 752 30.43 32.57 -23.95
CA PRO A 752 31.81 32.25 -24.29
C PRO A 752 32.79 32.63 -23.17
N ILE A 753 33.69 31.71 -22.80
CA ILE A 753 34.65 31.86 -21.68
C ILE A 753 35.56 33.09 -21.85
N ASN A 754 35.87 33.44 -23.11
CA ASN A 754 36.66 34.60 -23.51
C ASN A 754 35.95 35.97 -23.33
N HIS A 755 34.71 35.99 -22.82
CA HIS A 755 34.00 37.22 -22.43
C HIS A 755 33.82 37.36 -20.91
N ILE A 756 34.56 36.58 -20.10
CA ILE A 756 34.47 36.52 -18.63
C ILE A 756 35.82 36.95 -18.01
N SER A 757 35.80 37.68 -16.89
CA SER A 757 37.02 38.18 -16.23
C SER A 757 37.66 37.14 -15.29
N THR A 758 38.97 36.90 -15.49
CA THR A 758 39.77 35.97 -14.68
C THR A 758 40.57 36.72 -13.60
N ASN A 759 40.71 36.13 -12.41
CA ASN A 759 41.53 36.69 -11.32
C ASN A 759 43.01 36.25 -11.38
N ILE A 760 43.36 35.39 -12.35
CA ILE A 760 44.69 34.80 -12.54
C ILE A 760 45.26 35.25 -13.89
N LYS A 761 46.59 35.43 -13.96
CA LYS A 761 47.34 35.74 -15.19
C LYS A 761 47.44 34.51 -16.11
N PHE A 762 46.38 34.22 -16.85
CA PHE A 762 46.22 32.99 -17.64
C PHE A 762 46.14 33.22 -19.15
N GLU A 763 47.21 33.73 -19.74
CA GLU A 763 47.25 34.08 -21.17
C GLU A 763 47.08 32.87 -22.11
N THR A 764 47.40 31.65 -21.66
CA THR A 764 47.34 30.44 -22.51
C THR A 764 46.03 29.65 -22.41
N ILE A 765 45.14 29.91 -21.44
CA ILE A 765 44.05 28.96 -21.12
C ILE A 765 43.11 28.67 -22.30
N ILE A 766 42.87 29.67 -23.15
CA ILE A 766 42.06 29.54 -24.38
C ILE A 766 42.82 28.75 -25.47
N ALA A 767 44.14 28.89 -25.55
CA ALA A 767 44.97 28.15 -26.49
C ALA A 767 45.13 26.69 -26.06
N ASP A 768 45.45 26.43 -24.78
CA ASP A 768 45.52 25.08 -24.23
C ASP A 768 44.15 24.37 -24.36
N THR A 769 43.03 25.05 -24.07
CA THR A 769 41.66 24.48 -24.27
C THR A 769 41.38 24.09 -25.72
N LYS A 770 41.78 24.91 -26.70
CA LYS A 770 41.65 24.57 -28.12
C LYS A 770 42.50 23.35 -28.50
N ILE A 771 43.74 23.27 -28.01
CA ILE A 771 44.60 22.10 -28.24
C ILE A 771 43.97 20.83 -27.68
N VAL A 772 43.34 20.89 -26.50
CA VAL A 772 42.59 19.75 -25.92
C VAL A 772 41.36 19.38 -26.76
N LEU A 773 40.59 20.36 -27.25
CA LEU A 773 39.44 20.10 -28.14
C LEU A 773 39.86 19.47 -29.47
N ASP A 774 40.92 19.99 -30.10
CA ASP A 774 41.40 19.55 -31.42
C ASP A 774 42.16 18.21 -31.37
N GLN A 775 42.94 17.96 -30.31
CA GLN A 775 43.85 16.80 -30.22
C GLN A 775 43.38 15.70 -29.24
N GLY A 776 42.44 15.98 -28.34
CA GLY A 776 42.00 15.03 -27.30
C GLY A 776 43.05 14.71 -26.24
N SER A 777 44.13 15.48 -26.15
CA SER A 777 45.18 15.31 -25.14
C SER A 777 44.77 15.92 -23.80
N VAL A 778 45.37 15.44 -22.69
CA VAL A 778 45.25 16.10 -21.39
C VAL A 778 46.44 17.04 -21.21
N ILE A 779 46.19 18.31 -20.91
CA ILE A 779 47.23 19.31 -20.62
C ILE A 779 47.20 19.62 -19.12
N SER A 780 48.38 19.57 -18.49
CA SER A 780 48.57 19.99 -17.09
C SER A 780 49.62 21.10 -17.03
N ARG A 781 49.32 22.16 -16.27
CA ARG A 781 50.20 23.31 -16.03
C ARG A 781 50.23 23.64 -14.55
N GLU A 782 51.42 23.81 -13.99
CA GLU A 782 51.60 24.46 -12.69
C GLU A 782 51.71 25.96 -12.89
N ILE A 783 51.03 26.74 -12.05
CA ILE A 783 50.98 28.21 -12.11
C ILE A 783 50.96 28.81 -10.71
N GLU A 784 51.36 30.08 -10.64
CA GLU A 784 51.32 30.91 -9.44
C GLU A 784 50.23 31.99 -9.58
N ASP A 785 49.42 32.21 -8.55
CA ASP A 785 48.42 33.27 -8.52
C ASP A 785 49.00 34.64 -8.09
N ALA A 786 48.17 35.68 -8.07
CA ALA A 786 48.61 37.02 -7.67
C ALA A 786 49.00 37.15 -6.17
N ASN A 787 48.78 36.10 -5.37
CA ASN A 787 49.03 36.03 -3.93
C ASN A 787 50.17 35.06 -3.57
N GLY A 788 50.87 34.46 -4.55
CA GLY A 788 51.94 33.49 -4.34
C GLY A 788 51.47 32.05 -4.07
N ARG A 789 50.19 31.73 -4.33
CA ARG A 789 49.67 30.36 -4.21
C ARG A 789 49.90 29.58 -5.49
N TRP A 790 50.21 28.29 -5.34
CA TRP A 790 50.51 27.41 -6.46
C TRP A 790 49.31 26.53 -6.78
N TYR A 791 48.85 26.59 -8.03
CA TYR A 791 47.76 25.79 -8.57
C TYR A 791 48.26 24.86 -9.67
N GLN A 792 47.71 23.65 -9.70
CA GLN A 792 47.78 22.78 -10.88
C GLN A 792 46.48 22.95 -11.66
N VAL A 793 46.59 23.43 -12.90
CA VAL A 793 45.47 23.54 -13.83
C VAL A 793 45.55 22.40 -14.82
N MET A 794 44.52 21.54 -14.82
CA MET A 794 44.38 20.41 -15.72
C MET A 794 43.21 20.65 -16.67
N ILE A 795 43.48 20.56 -17.97
CA ILE A 795 42.50 20.65 -19.03
C ILE A 795 42.41 19.28 -19.71
N MET A 796 41.21 18.71 -19.78
CA MET A 796 40.94 17.37 -20.29
C MET A 796 39.71 17.36 -21.21
N PRO A 797 39.64 16.52 -22.25
CA PRO A 797 38.52 16.51 -23.17
C PRO A 797 37.26 15.96 -22.51
N TYR A 798 36.12 16.64 -22.72
CA TYR A 798 34.81 16.11 -22.34
C TYR A 798 34.28 15.23 -23.46
N VAL A 799 34.58 13.93 -23.35
CA VAL A 799 34.18 12.91 -24.32
C VAL A 799 32.80 12.37 -23.96
N HIS A 800 31.83 12.49 -24.87
CA HIS A 800 30.53 11.85 -24.71
C HIS A 800 30.58 10.38 -25.17
N ALA A 801 29.58 9.56 -24.80
CA ALA A 801 29.54 8.12 -25.11
C ALA A 801 29.61 7.76 -26.62
N SER A 802 29.50 8.74 -27.51
CA SER A 802 29.63 8.64 -28.96
C SER A 802 31.06 8.87 -29.50
N HIS A 803 32.09 8.90 -28.64
CA HIS A 803 33.50 9.06 -29.00
C HIS A 803 33.84 10.31 -29.85
N ARG A 804 33.10 11.41 -29.67
CA ARG A 804 33.54 12.75 -30.08
C ARG A 804 33.90 13.59 -28.87
N ASN A 805 34.90 14.44 -29.05
CA ASN A 805 35.15 15.58 -28.17
C ASN A 805 33.93 16.51 -28.29
N ASN A 806 33.19 16.66 -27.20
CA ASN A 806 31.98 17.47 -27.10
C ASN A 806 32.17 18.65 -26.12
N GLY A 807 33.40 18.89 -25.68
CA GLY A 807 33.77 19.97 -24.79
C GLY A 807 35.13 19.74 -24.14
N ALA A 808 35.44 20.54 -23.12
CA ALA A 808 36.59 20.39 -22.24
C ALA A 808 36.20 20.62 -20.77
N ILE A 809 36.88 19.93 -19.86
CA ILE A 809 36.83 20.21 -18.42
C ILE A 809 38.15 20.89 -18.04
N ILE A 810 38.07 22.05 -17.39
CA ILE A 810 39.21 22.71 -16.73
C ILE A 810 39.06 22.49 -15.23
N THR A 811 40.09 21.96 -14.57
CA THR A 811 40.15 21.79 -13.10
C THR A 811 41.31 22.58 -12.52
N PHE A 812 41.07 23.31 -11.42
CA PHE A 812 42.04 24.03 -10.61
C PHE A 812 42.21 23.29 -9.27
N ASN A 813 43.41 22.76 -9.02
CA ASN A 813 43.78 22.04 -7.79
C ASN A 813 44.83 22.86 -7.03
N ASP A 814 44.63 23.15 -5.74
CA ASP A 814 45.63 23.86 -4.92
C ASP A 814 46.76 22.88 -4.57
N ILE A 815 48.00 23.24 -4.91
CA ILE A 815 49.21 22.44 -4.65
C ILE A 815 50.22 23.17 -3.76
N SER A 816 49.81 24.27 -3.11
CA SER A 816 50.70 25.11 -2.30
C SER A 816 51.37 24.31 -1.16
N GLU A 817 50.58 23.59 -0.36
CA GLU A 817 51.08 22.72 0.73
C GLU A 817 52.00 21.59 0.21
N LEU A 818 51.73 21.06 -0.99
CA LEU A 818 52.56 20.05 -1.63
C LEU A 818 53.92 20.62 -2.06
N LYS A 819 53.96 21.86 -2.59
CA LYS A 819 55.21 22.55 -2.93
C LYS A 819 56.03 22.88 -1.68
N GLU A 820 55.38 23.34 -0.61
CA GLU A 820 56.03 23.58 0.69
C GLU A 820 56.61 22.29 1.29
N THR A 821 55.80 21.22 1.33
CA THR A 821 56.21 19.91 1.85
C THR A 821 57.34 19.29 1.02
N GLN A 822 57.31 19.40 -0.31
CA GLN A 822 58.41 18.95 -1.17
C GLN A 822 59.70 19.75 -0.91
N SER A 823 59.58 21.06 -0.65
CA SER A 823 60.71 21.93 -0.29
C SER A 823 61.32 21.52 1.06
N GLU A 824 60.50 21.22 2.06
CA GLU A 824 60.96 20.66 3.34
C GLU A 824 61.60 19.28 3.21
N LEU A 825 60.96 18.36 2.48
CA LEU A 825 61.43 16.99 2.32
C LEU A 825 62.78 16.95 1.58
N ASN A 826 62.95 17.77 0.55
CA ASN A 826 64.24 17.91 -0.14
C ASN A 826 65.35 18.39 0.81
N LYS A 827 65.08 19.38 1.68
CA LYS A 827 66.05 19.86 2.69
C LYS A 827 66.37 18.78 3.72
N LYS A 828 65.36 18.06 4.22
CA LYS A 828 65.50 16.97 5.21
C LYS A 828 66.28 15.79 4.63
N ASN A 829 66.00 15.39 3.39
CA ASN A 829 66.74 14.32 2.70
C ASN A 829 68.21 14.71 2.45
N GLN A 830 68.49 15.94 1.98
CA GLN A 830 69.86 16.43 1.83
C GLN A 830 70.64 16.43 3.16
N SER A 831 69.97 16.74 4.27
CA SER A 831 70.56 16.66 5.62
C SER A 831 70.84 15.20 6.02
N LEU A 832 69.90 14.28 5.80
CA LEU A 832 70.05 12.86 6.13
C LEU A 832 71.14 12.16 5.32
N THR A 833 71.19 12.38 4.00
CA THR A 833 72.25 11.83 3.14
C THR A 833 73.64 12.29 3.60
N ARG A 834 73.75 13.54 4.05
CA ARG A 834 75.00 14.06 4.63
C ARG A 834 75.35 13.40 5.96
N ILE A 835 74.39 13.32 6.89
CA ILE A 835 74.60 12.71 8.21
C ILE A 835 75.03 11.24 8.09
N ASN A 836 74.43 10.47 7.17
CA ASN A 836 74.83 9.08 6.93
C ASN A 836 76.25 8.98 6.38
N ALA A 837 76.61 9.80 5.39
CA ALA A 837 77.97 9.82 4.83
C ALA A 837 79.03 10.25 5.87
N ASP A 838 78.71 11.24 6.71
CA ASP A 838 79.56 11.68 7.82
C ASP A 838 79.71 10.55 8.88
N LEU A 839 78.66 9.76 9.14
CA LEU A 839 78.68 8.62 10.06
C LEU A 839 79.47 7.42 9.51
N ASP A 840 79.26 7.03 8.26
CA ASP A 840 80.01 5.94 7.60
C ASP A 840 81.52 6.24 7.61
N HIS A 841 81.88 7.48 7.28
CA HIS A 841 83.26 7.96 7.34
C HIS A 841 83.81 7.92 8.77
N PHE A 842 83.04 8.36 9.77
CA PHE A 842 83.42 8.32 11.18
C PHE A 842 83.67 6.88 11.68
N VAL A 843 82.76 5.94 11.39
CA VAL A 843 82.89 4.54 11.82
C VAL A 843 84.08 3.87 11.16
N HIS A 844 84.33 4.13 9.86
CA HIS A 844 85.49 3.60 9.16
C HIS A 844 86.81 4.16 9.72
N ALA A 845 86.90 5.48 9.91
CA ALA A 845 88.08 6.14 10.47
C ALA A 845 88.36 5.66 11.91
N ALA A 846 87.35 5.69 12.80
CA ALA A 846 87.50 5.25 14.18
C ALA A 846 87.91 3.76 14.29
N SER A 847 87.38 2.89 13.43
CA SER A 847 87.78 1.47 13.42
C SER A 847 89.24 1.29 12.99
N HIS A 848 89.68 2.01 11.96
CA HIS A 848 91.06 2.00 11.49
C HIS A 848 92.04 2.55 12.55
N ASP A 849 91.73 3.71 13.11
CA ASP A 849 92.59 4.46 14.01
C ASP A 849 92.65 3.85 15.43
N LEU A 850 91.71 2.97 15.78
CA LEU A 850 91.80 2.12 16.98
C LEU A 850 92.56 0.80 16.72
N LEU A 851 92.50 0.24 15.51
CA LEU A 851 93.25 -0.97 15.16
C LEU A 851 94.75 -0.73 14.99
N ALA A 852 95.15 0.43 14.47
CA ALA A 852 96.56 0.78 14.27
C ALA A 852 97.41 0.80 15.57
N PRO A 853 97.04 1.53 16.65
CA PRO A 853 97.80 1.50 17.90
C PRO A 853 97.73 0.12 18.57
N LEU A 854 96.62 -0.61 18.43
CA LEU A 854 96.49 -1.96 18.97
C LEU A 854 97.49 -2.93 18.33
N GLY A 855 97.70 -2.84 17.02
CA GLY A 855 98.73 -3.60 16.29
C GLY A 855 100.16 -3.25 16.74
N ASN A 856 100.43 -1.99 17.08
CA ASN A 856 101.73 -1.58 17.62
C ASN A 856 101.99 -2.15 19.02
N ILE A 857 100.95 -2.26 19.86
CA ILE A 857 101.05 -2.90 21.19
C ILE A 857 101.26 -4.42 21.02
N GLU A 858 100.51 -5.06 20.12
CA GLU A 858 100.68 -6.50 19.79
C GLU A 858 102.10 -6.80 19.27
N ALA A 859 102.65 -5.97 18.38
CA ALA A 859 104.03 -6.09 17.90
C ALA A 859 105.06 -5.89 19.02
N SER A 860 104.87 -4.88 19.88
CA SER A 860 105.76 -4.61 21.02
C SER A 860 105.79 -5.76 22.04
N ILE A 861 104.65 -6.43 22.23
CA ILE A 861 104.54 -7.58 23.14
C ILE A 861 105.09 -8.86 22.51
N ASN A 862 104.95 -9.07 21.20
CA ASN A 862 105.64 -10.18 20.53
C ASN A 862 107.16 -10.05 20.64
N ILE A 863 107.71 -8.82 20.53
CA ILE A 863 109.14 -8.57 20.79
C ILE A 863 109.51 -8.87 22.26
N LEU A 864 108.63 -8.59 23.23
CA LEU A 864 108.84 -8.98 24.63
C LEU A 864 108.75 -10.51 24.87
N ASN A 865 107.98 -11.24 24.07
CA ASN A 865 107.90 -12.71 24.13
C ASN A 865 109.15 -13.37 23.51
N ASP A 866 109.72 -12.81 22.44
CA ASP A 866 110.93 -13.32 21.78
C ASP A 866 112.20 -13.08 22.63
N LEU A 867 112.18 -12.10 23.54
CA LEU A 867 113.19 -11.90 24.57
C LEU A 867 113.01 -12.93 25.69
N GLN A 868 113.86 -13.96 25.72
CA GLN A 868 113.80 -15.00 26.76
C GLN A 868 113.93 -14.39 28.18
N MET A 869 112.85 -14.48 28.95
CA MET A 869 112.74 -13.96 30.32
C MET A 869 112.59 -15.13 31.31
N GLU A 870 113.41 -15.17 32.35
CA GLU A 870 113.42 -16.29 33.32
C GLU A 870 112.32 -16.21 34.40
N ASP A 871 111.54 -15.12 34.45
CA ASP A 871 110.46 -14.93 35.44
C ASP A 871 109.12 -15.48 34.93
N ALA A 872 108.67 -16.57 35.55
CA ALA A 872 107.43 -17.26 35.22
C ALA A 872 106.17 -16.39 35.44
N ASN A 873 106.16 -15.52 36.46
CA ASN A 873 105.00 -14.66 36.73
C ASN A 873 104.83 -13.62 35.62
N LEU A 874 105.95 -13.06 35.12
CA LEU A 874 105.92 -12.08 34.04
C LEU A 874 105.39 -12.69 32.74
N SER A 875 105.74 -13.95 32.46
CA SER A 875 105.22 -14.71 31.31
C SER A 875 103.69 -14.90 31.38
N GLU A 876 103.13 -15.19 32.56
CA GLU A 876 101.68 -15.30 32.74
C GLU A 876 100.96 -13.96 32.50
N PHE A 877 101.51 -12.85 33.00
CA PHE A 877 100.99 -11.51 32.69
C PHE A 877 101.07 -11.17 31.19
N LEU A 878 102.18 -11.48 30.49
CA LEU A 878 102.31 -11.26 29.05
C LEU A 878 101.30 -12.11 28.25
N LEU A 879 101.03 -13.34 28.66
CA LEU A 879 99.97 -14.18 28.05
C LEU A 879 98.57 -13.59 28.28
N ALA A 880 98.27 -13.10 29.49
CA ALA A 880 97.00 -12.45 29.81
C ALA A 880 96.77 -11.16 29.01
N ILE A 881 97.81 -10.34 28.82
CA ILE A 881 97.74 -9.11 28.01
C ILE A 881 97.58 -9.46 26.51
N ASN A 882 98.34 -10.44 25.99
CA ASN A 882 98.16 -10.94 24.62
C ASN A 882 96.74 -11.43 24.35
N SER A 883 96.17 -12.22 25.27
CA SER A 883 94.78 -12.67 25.19
C SER A 883 93.80 -11.50 25.20
N SER A 884 94.01 -10.52 26.09
CA SER A 884 93.17 -9.31 26.19
C SER A 884 93.19 -8.48 24.90
N ILE A 885 94.37 -8.31 24.28
CA ILE A 885 94.54 -7.58 23.01
C ILE A 885 93.87 -8.31 21.85
N LYS A 886 94.05 -9.64 21.73
CA LYS A 886 93.39 -10.45 20.69
C LYS A 886 91.87 -10.42 20.82
N ASN A 887 91.35 -10.47 22.04
CA ASN A 887 89.93 -10.26 22.31
C ASN A 887 89.48 -8.85 21.88
N PHE A 888 90.17 -7.79 22.30
CA PHE A 888 89.82 -6.41 21.95
C PHE A 888 89.87 -6.14 20.43
N ARG A 889 90.84 -6.76 19.73
CA ARG A 889 90.95 -6.74 18.26
C ARG A 889 89.74 -7.41 17.61
N SER A 890 89.29 -8.56 18.12
CA SER A 890 88.05 -9.21 17.66
C SER A 890 86.83 -8.31 17.87
N LEU A 891 86.70 -7.66 19.03
CA LEU A 891 85.56 -6.79 19.33
C LEU A 891 85.43 -5.62 18.34
N ILE A 892 86.55 -4.97 17.98
CA ILE A 892 86.52 -3.87 16.99
C ILE A 892 86.16 -4.39 15.59
N ILE A 893 86.70 -5.54 15.17
CA ILE A 893 86.37 -6.18 13.89
C ILE A 893 84.90 -6.61 13.84
N ASP A 894 84.38 -7.18 14.93
CA ASP A 894 82.98 -7.60 15.06
C ASP A 894 82.04 -6.37 14.98
N ILE A 895 82.37 -5.25 15.65
CA ILE A 895 81.61 -4.00 15.57
C ILE A 895 81.64 -3.39 14.15
N ALA A 896 82.81 -3.31 13.52
CA ALA A 896 82.94 -2.82 12.14
C ALA A 896 82.16 -3.70 11.14
N THR A 897 82.09 -5.02 11.39
CA THR A 897 81.29 -5.96 10.59
C THR A 897 79.79 -5.73 10.79
N ILE A 898 79.34 -5.43 12.01
CA ILE A 898 77.93 -5.11 12.29
C ILE A 898 77.48 -3.83 11.59
N ALA A 899 78.32 -2.78 11.58
CA ALA A 899 78.03 -1.54 10.86
C ALA A 899 77.95 -1.76 9.34
N LYS A 900 78.95 -2.46 8.78
CA LYS A 900 79.00 -2.75 7.33
C LYS A 900 77.88 -3.67 6.85
N LEU A 901 77.32 -4.50 7.73
CA LEU A 901 76.16 -5.34 7.41
C LEU A 901 74.89 -4.55 7.12
N GLU A 902 74.77 -3.29 7.55
CA GLU A 902 73.62 -2.44 7.24
C GLU A 902 73.71 -1.80 5.84
N SER A 903 74.92 -1.70 5.25
CA SER A 903 75.10 -1.28 3.85
C SER A 903 75.01 -2.45 2.85
N ASP A 904 75.51 -3.64 3.21
CA ASP A 904 75.63 -4.80 2.29
C ASP A 904 74.30 -5.59 2.08
N MET A 905 73.16 -5.17 2.66
CA MET A 905 71.89 -5.93 2.64
C MET A 905 71.22 -6.06 1.25
N ILE A 906 71.61 -5.25 0.26
CA ILE A 906 70.84 -5.04 -0.98
C ILE A 906 71.17 -6.10 -2.06
N VAL A 907 72.31 -6.78 -1.98
CA VAL A 907 72.77 -7.70 -3.04
C VAL A 907 72.30 -9.14 -2.76
N THR A 908 71.42 -9.66 -3.62
CA THR A 908 71.01 -11.08 -3.63
C THR A 908 71.44 -11.74 -4.94
N GLU A 909 71.94 -12.97 -4.86
CA GLU A 909 72.42 -13.78 -5.98
C GLU A 909 71.84 -15.20 -5.88
N HIS A 910 71.96 -16.01 -6.93
CA HIS A 910 71.58 -17.43 -6.88
C HIS A 910 72.74 -18.25 -6.31
N VAL A 911 72.51 -18.98 -5.23
CA VAL A 911 73.54 -19.66 -4.44
C VAL A 911 73.24 -21.15 -4.33
N HIS A 912 74.10 -21.98 -4.94
CA HIS A 912 74.11 -23.41 -4.65
C HIS A 912 74.58 -23.65 -3.21
N ILE A 913 73.85 -24.49 -2.48
CA ILE A 913 74.11 -24.76 -1.07
C ILE A 913 75.31 -25.70 -0.91
N ASP A 914 75.49 -26.63 -1.84
CA ASP A 914 76.58 -27.61 -1.80
C ASP A 914 77.97 -26.94 -1.96
N ASP A 915 78.11 -25.97 -2.88
CA ASP A 915 79.28 -25.07 -2.98
C ASP A 915 79.68 -24.46 -1.61
N VAL A 916 78.66 -24.03 -0.85
CA VAL A 916 78.84 -23.32 0.41
C VAL A 916 79.19 -24.30 1.53
N LEU A 917 78.61 -25.51 1.52
CA LEU A 917 78.97 -26.58 2.45
C LEU A 917 80.38 -27.11 2.20
N ASP A 918 80.76 -27.38 0.95
CA ASP A 918 82.14 -27.75 0.56
C ASP A 918 83.16 -26.71 1.03
N ASN A 919 82.85 -25.42 0.84
CA ASN A 919 83.72 -24.34 1.26
C ASN A 919 83.83 -24.20 2.79
N ILE A 920 82.78 -24.56 3.54
CA ILE A 920 82.75 -24.59 5.00
C ILE A 920 83.48 -25.82 5.54
N GLU A 921 83.25 -27.01 4.97
CA GLU A 921 83.91 -28.26 5.35
C GLU A 921 85.42 -28.18 5.10
N TRP A 922 85.85 -27.60 3.97
CA TRP A 922 87.26 -27.28 3.72
C TRP A 922 87.82 -26.29 4.75
N SER A 923 87.07 -25.25 5.10
CA SER A 923 87.46 -24.25 6.13
C SER A 923 87.47 -24.80 7.57
N LEU A 924 86.84 -25.95 7.82
CA LEU A 924 86.75 -26.61 9.12
C LEU A 924 87.50 -27.95 9.16
N LYS A 925 88.23 -28.30 8.09
CA LYS A 925 88.86 -29.61 7.90
C LYS A 925 89.64 -30.10 9.12
N ASP A 926 90.58 -29.30 9.63
CA ASP A 926 91.42 -29.67 10.78
C ASP A 926 90.58 -29.93 12.05
N LYS A 927 89.44 -29.24 12.20
CA LYS A 927 88.50 -29.45 13.31
C LYS A 927 87.62 -30.68 13.12
N ILE A 928 87.26 -31.01 11.87
CA ILE A 928 86.53 -32.23 11.51
C ILE A 928 87.43 -33.46 11.76
N GLU A 929 88.67 -33.43 11.27
CA GLU A 929 89.65 -34.51 11.44
C GLU A 929 90.03 -34.71 12.92
N SER A 930 90.32 -33.63 13.66
CA SER A 930 90.68 -33.74 15.10
C SER A 930 89.52 -34.09 16.04
N SER A 931 88.26 -33.97 15.61
CA SER A 931 87.09 -34.36 16.41
C SER A 931 86.39 -35.64 15.94
N GLY A 932 86.79 -36.20 14.77
CA GLY A 932 86.13 -37.35 14.16
C GLY A 932 84.69 -37.05 13.71
N ALA A 933 84.39 -35.80 13.36
CA ALA A 933 83.03 -35.38 13.02
C ALA A 933 82.54 -35.98 11.69
N LYS A 934 81.25 -36.35 11.64
CA LYS A 934 80.57 -36.76 10.42
C LYS A 934 79.48 -35.77 10.06
N ILE A 935 79.55 -35.19 8.87
CA ILE A 935 78.50 -34.33 8.33
C ILE A 935 77.68 -35.17 7.35
N ILE A 936 76.36 -35.16 7.53
CA ILE A 936 75.40 -35.95 6.75
C ILE A 936 74.50 -34.97 6.01
N ARG A 937 74.75 -34.77 4.71
CA ARG A 937 73.99 -33.87 3.84
C ARG A 937 72.75 -34.60 3.28
N ASN A 938 71.56 -34.06 3.54
CA ASN A 938 70.27 -34.52 3.00
C ASN A 938 69.57 -33.33 2.31
N LEU A 939 70.12 -32.90 1.17
CA LEU A 939 69.65 -31.71 0.47
C LEU A 939 68.48 -32.05 -0.45
N GLY A 940 67.26 -31.65 -0.08
CA GLY A 940 66.05 -31.76 -0.92
C GLY A 940 65.85 -30.56 -1.84
N VAL A 941 66.58 -29.47 -1.60
CA VAL A 941 66.65 -28.27 -2.44
C VAL A 941 68.08 -27.76 -2.41
N ASN A 942 68.68 -27.55 -3.58
CA ASN A 942 70.13 -27.33 -3.73
C ASN A 942 70.53 -25.88 -4.01
N GLU A 943 69.57 -24.98 -4.20
CA GLU A 943 69.80 -23.59 -4.63
C GLU A 943 68.82 -22.63 -3.93
N ILE A 944 69.29 -21.44 -3.57
CA ILE A 944 68.48 -20.35 -3.02
C ILE A 944 68.97 -18.98 -3.51
N LYS A 945 68.02 -18.05 -3.71
CA LYS A 945 68.32 -16.63 -3.93
C LYS A 945 68.64 -15.94 -2.59
N PHE A 946 69.91 -15.71 -2.29
CA PHE A 946 70.39 -15.06 -1.06
C PHE A 946 71.76 -14.40 -1.29
N SER A 947 72.34 -13.70 -0.30
CA SER A 947 73.75 -13.27 -0.39
C SER A 947 74.69 -14.44 -0.05
N LYS A 948 75.61 -14.83 -0.95
CA LYS A 948 76.51 -16.00 -0.75
C LYS A 948 77.40 -15.81 0.47
N LYS A 949 77.84 -14.57 0.75
CA LYS A 949 78.60 -14.19 1.95
C LYS A 949 77.79 -14.43 3.23
N ASN A 950 76.53 -13.98 3.24
CA ASN A 950 75.66 -14.04 4.41
C ASN A 950 75.21 -15.48 4.70
N LEU A 951 74.86 -16.25 3.67
CA LEU A 951 74.53 -17.67 3.82
C LEU A 951 75.72 -18.48 4.35
N ARG A 952 76.93 -18.26 3.80
CA ARG A 952 78.16 -18.87 4.33
C ARG A 952 78.39 -18.51 5.80
N SER A 953 78.18 -17.24 6.18
CA SER A 953 78.34 -16.80 7.58
C SER A 953 77.38 -17.51 8.54
N ILE A 954 76.09 -17.64 8.18
CA ILE A 954 75.09 -18.37 8.96
C ILE A 954 75.49 -19.84 9.12
N LEU A 955 75.73 -20.54 8.01
CA LEU A 955 76.02 -21.98 8.01
C LEU A 955 77.34 -22.30 8.73
N TYR A 956 78.39 -21.51 8.50
CA TYR A 956 79.69 -21.68 9.17
C TYR A 956 79.56 -21.56 10.69
N ASN A 957 78.84 -20.55 11.19
CA ASN A 957 78.65 -20.35 12.63
C ASN A 957 77.86 -21.51 13.28
N LEU A 958 76.88 -22.07 12.58
CA LEU A 958 76.08 -23.19 13.11
C LEU A 958 76.88 -24.51 13.08
N ILE A 959 77.54 -24.85 11.97
CA ILE A 959 78.33 -26.07 11.84
C ILE A 959 79.56 -26.04 12.78
N ALA A 960 80.24 -24.89 12.90
CA ALA A 960 81.36 -24.76 13.83
C ALA A 960 80.93 -24.91 15.31
N ASN A 961 79.72 -24.45 15.67
CA ASN A 961 79.16 -24.67 17.01
C ASN A 961 78.81 -26.14 17.24
N ALA A 962 78.24 -26.84 16.26
CA ALA A 962 77.92 -28.26 16.35
C ALA A 962 79.15 -29.16 16.55
N ILE A 963 80.28 -28.85 15.89
CA ILE A 963 81.58 -29.52 16.13
C ILE A 963 82.15 -29.18 17.53
N LYS A 964 81.92 -27.96 17.99
CA LYS A 964 82.45 -27.44 19.27
C LYS A 964 81.76 -28.06 20.49
N PHE A 965 80.43 -28.07 20.54
CA PHE A 965 79.64 -28.50 21.70
C PHE A 965 79.27 -30.00 21.66
N ARG A 966 80.26 -30.84 21.34
CA ARG A 966 80.13 -32.30 21.26
C ARG A 966 80.06 -32.95 22.65
N SER A 967 79.39 -34.10 22.72
CA SER A 967 79.42 -35.00 23.89
C SER A 967 80.60 -35.98 23.79
N GLU A 968 80.69 -36.99 24.67
CA GLU A 968 81.66 -38.10 24.55
C GLU A 968 81.42 -38.98 23.29
N ARG A 969 80.29 -38.78 22.59
CA ARG A 969 79.97 -39.44 21.31
C ARG A 969 80.72 -38.76 20.16
N THR A 970 81.02 -39.50 19.10
CA THR A 970 81.49 -38.90 17.84
C THR A 970 80.45 -37.88 17.33
N PRO A 971 80.83 -36.61 17.06
CA PRO A 971 79.88 -35.60 16.63
C PRO A 971 79.31 -35.93 15.24
N GLU A 972 77.99 -36.11 15.17
CA GLU A 972 77.26 -36.32 13.93
C GLU A 972 76.34 -35.12 13.68
N ILE A 973 76.44 -34.53 12.49
CA ILE A 973 75.79 -33.26 12.12
C ILE A 973 74.94 -33.51 10.87
N ASN A 974 73.62 -33.50 11.03
CA ASN A 974 72.66 -33.77 9.98
C ASN A 974 72.12 -32.46 9.41
N ILE A 975 72.47 -32.17 8.15
CA ILE A 975 72.07 -30.95 7.44
C ILE A 975 70.98 -31.33 6.44
N ARG A 976 69.79 -30.73 6.55
CA ARG A 976 68.65 -31.02 5.67
C ARG A 976 68.09 -29.73 5.06
N THR A 977 67.70 -29.78 3.79
CA THR A 977 67.00 -28.68 3.12
C THR A 977 65.71 -29.16 2.49
N PHE A 978 64.62 -28.40 2.64
CA PHE A 978 63.32 -28.70 2.03
C PHE A 978 62.45 -27.44 1.93
N ASN A 979 61.44 -27.46 1.06
CA ASN A 979 60.43 -26.41 0.99
C ASN A 979 59.21 -26.78 1.86
N LEU A 980 58.62 -25.78 2.52
CA LEU A 980 57.40 -25.90 3.29
C LEU A 980 56.46 -24.74 2.91
N GLU A 981 55.41 -25.03 2.16
CA GLU A 981 54.49 -24.04 1.57
C GLU A 981 55.22 -22.92 0.78
N LYS A 982 55.37 -21.74 1.39
CA LYS A 982 56.02 -20.55 0.82
C LYS A 982 57.41 -20.27 1.39
N SER A 983 57.93 -21.13 2.26
CA SER A 983 59.20 -20.93 2.95
C SER A 983 60.21 -22.03 2.59
N PHE A 984 61.43 -21.61 2.30
CA PHE A 984 62.57 -22.51 2.26
C PHE A 984 63.07 -22.80 3.68
N VAL A 985 63.34 -24.06 3.98
CA VAL A 985 63.73 -24.52 5.32
C VAL A 985 65.10 -25.19 5.30
N ILE A 986 66.01 -24.70 6.15
CA ILE A 986 67.29 -25.35 6.46
C ILE A 986 67.24 -25.90 7.88
N THR A 987 67.54 -27.18 8.06
CA THR A 987 67.74 -27.81 9.37
C THR A 987 69.20 -28.19 9.55
N ILE A 988 69.76 -27.89 10.74
CA ILE A 988 71.07 -28.38 11.18
C ILE A 988 70.88 -29.00 12.56
N GLU A 989 71.11 -30.30 12.66
CA GLU A 989 70.86 -31.12 13.85
C GLU A 989 72.16 -31.82 14.31
N ASP A 990 72.55 -31.62 15.57
CA ASP A 990 73.72 -32.24 16.21
C ASP A 990 73.32 -33.27 17.27
N ASN A 991 74.26 -34.18 17.59
CA ASN A 991 74.16 -35.15 18.69
C ASN A 991 74.99 -34.72 19.94
N GLY A 992 75.15 -33.40 20.14
CA GLY A 992 76.04 -32.80 21.13
C GLY A 992 75.52 -32.85 22.58
N GLU A 993 76.02 -31.95 23.41
CA GLU A 993 75.63 -31.84 24.83
C GLU A 993 74.19 -31.34 25.03
N GLY A 994 73.65 -30.60 24.06
CA GLY A 994 72.34 -29.96 24.15
C GLY A 994 72.28 -28.75 25.10
N ILE A 995 71.12 -28.09 25.15
CA ILE A 995 70.90 -26.81 25.83
C ILE A 995 69.69 -26.93 26.77
N LEU A 996 69.85 -26.46 28.01
CA LEU A 996 68.75 -26.33 28.98
C LEU A 996 67.68 -25.36 28.46
N THR A 997 66.41 -25.76 28.49
CA THR A 997 65.30 -25.05 27.84
C THR A 997 65.19 -23.57 28.25
N GLY A 998 65.40 -23.26 29.53
CA GLY A 998 65.40 -21.89 30.06
C GLY A 998 66.60 -21.01 29.67
N LYS A 999 67.58 -21.55 28.91
CA LYS A 999 68.77 -20.83 28.44
C LYS A 999 68.79 -20.58 26.92
N ILE A 1000 67.78 -21.05 26.17
CA ILE A 1000 67.74 -20.97 24.69
C ILE A 1000 67.62 -19.52 24.18
N ALA A 1001 66.96 -18.61 24.91
CA ALA A 1001 66.93 -17.19 24.53
C ALA A 1001 68.34 -16.55 24.54
N LYS A 1002 69.16 -16.94 25.54
CA LYS A 1002 70.45 -16.31 25.83
C LYS A 1002 71.53 -16.57 24.79
N ILE A 1003 71.46 -17.65 24.01
CA ILE A 1003 72.42 -17.90 22.91
C ILE A 1003 72.27 -16.94 21.72
N PHE A 1004 71.18 -16.16 21.68
CA PHE A 1004 70.94 -15.13 20.66
C PHE A 1004 71.14 -13.70 21.18
N GLU A 1005 71.61 -13.52 22.41
CA GLU A 1005 72.03 -12.22 22.93
C GLU A 1005 73.43 -11.88 22.38
N MET A 1006 73.72 -10.58 22.22
CA MET A 1006 75.07 -10.13 21.89
C MET A 1006 76.02 -10.49 23.05
N TYR A 1007 77.09 -11.24 22.77
CA TYR A 1007 77.97 -11.88 23.77
C TYR A 1007 77.32 -13.00 24.60
N GLY A 1008 76.20 -13.56 24.14
CA GLY A 1008 75.48 -14.65 24.79
C GLY A 1008 76.29 -15.96 24.86
N ARG A 1009 76.85 -16.29 26.03
CA ARG A 1009 77.57 -17.55 26.30
C ARG A 1009 76.90 -18.35 27.42
N LEU A 1010 76.86 -19.68 27.29
CA LEU A 1010 76.30 -20.60 28.29
C LEU A 1010 77.36 -21.33 29.13
N HIS A 1011 78.53 -21.57 28.54
CA HIS A 1011 79.74 -22.08 29.18
C HIS A 1011 80.83 -21.02 28.98
N GLN A 1012 81.54 -20.63 30.04
CA GLN A 1012 82.61 -19.61 29.94
C GLN A 1012 83.95 -20.22 29.52
N ASP A 1013 84.10 -21.51 29.80
CA ASP A 1013 85.33 -22.31 29.70
C ASP A 1013 85.63 -22.79 28.26
N ILE A 1014 84.75 -22.50 27.30
CA ILE A 1014 84.82 -23.02 25.92
C ILE A 1014 84.90 -21.85 24.90
N GLU A 1015 86.10 -21.62 24.37
CA GLU A 1015 86.52 -20.47 23.56
C GLU A 1015 85.58 -20.05 22.41
N GLY A 1016 85.26 -18.76 22.30
CA GLY A 1016 84.61 -18.16 21.13
C GLY A 1016 83.87 -16.84 21.42
N SER A 1017 83.85 -15.91 20.46
CA SER A 1017 83.38 -14.51 20.61
C SER A 1017 81.99 -14.38 21.29
N GLY A 1018 81.00 -15.18 20.88
CA GLY A 1018 79.61 -15.06 21.36
C GLY A 1018 78.74 -14.08 20.56
N ILE A 1019 79.25 -13.56 19.44
CA ILE A 1019 78.48 -12.73 18.49
C ILE A 1019 77.88 -13.55 17.34
N GLY A 1020 78.49 -14.68 16.94
CA GLY A 1020 78.12 -15.41 15.72
C GLY A 1020 76.65 -15.83 15.58
N LEU A 1021 76.00 -16.26 16.68
CA LEU A 1021 74.57 -16.62 16.68
C LEU A 1021 73.64 -15.39 16.67
N TYR A 1022 74.02 -14.33 17.39
CA TYR A 1022 73.34 -13.02 17.30
C TYR A 1022 73.42 -12.47 15.87
N LEU A 1023 74.58 -12.57 15.22
CA LEU A 1023 74.81 -12.13 13.84
C LEU A 1023 73.97 -12.93 12.84
N ALA A 1024 73.98 -14.27 12.95
CA ALA A 1024 73.16 -15.14 12.13
C ALA A 1024 71.66 -14.79 12.26
N LYS A 1025 71.17 -14.56 13.49
CA LYS A 1025 69.79 -14.12 13.72
C LYS A 1025 69.49 -12.73 13.15
N LYS A 1026 70.38 -11.74 13.30
CA LYS A 1026 70.19 -10.40 12.71
C LYS A 1026 70.09 -10.48 11.18
N ILE A 1027 70.95 -11.28 10.54
CA ILE A 1027 70.94 -11.50 9.09
C ILE A 1027 69.65 -12.21 8.63
N ILE A 1028 69.24 -13.28 9.32
CA ILE A 1028 68.01 -14.04 8.98
C ILE A 1028 66.77 -13.14 9.11
N ASN A 1029 66.63 -12.44 10.24
CA ASN A 1029 65.51 -11.52 10.48
C ASN A 1029 65.47 -10.36 9.46
N ALA A 1030 66.63 -9.82 9.06
CA ALA A 1030 66.70 -8.73 8.08
C ALA A 1030 66.27 -9.17 6.66
N ALA A 1031 66.38 -10.46 6.35
CA ALA A 1031 65.89 -11.07 5.10
C ALA A 1031 64.46 -11.64 5.22
N GLY A 1032 63.66 -11.16 6.18
CA GLY A 1032 62.27 -11.61 6.43
C GLY A 1032 62.14 -12.99 7.06
N GLY A 1033 63.25 -13.69 7.30
CA GLY A 1033 63.27 -15.06 7.81
C GLY A 1033 63.18 -15.17 9.33
N GLN A 1034 63.11 -16.42 9.82
CA GLN A 1034 63.09 -16.77 11.23
C GLN A 1034 64.06 -17.92 11.53
N ILE A 1035 64.69 -17.91 12.71
CA ILE A 1035 65.43 -19.06 13.26
C ILE A 1035 64.78 -19.58 14.55
N ILE A 1036 64.58 -20.89 14.62
CA ILE A 1036 64.02 -21.63 15.75
C ILE A 1036 65.05 -22.65 16.24
N VAL A 1037 65.10 -22.90 17.55
CA VAL A 1037 66.05 -23.86 18.16
C VAL A 1037 65.29 -24.82 19.07
N GLU A 1038 65.42 -26.11 18.76
CA GLU A 1038 64.94 -27.21 19.58
C GLU A 1038 66.17 -27.90 20.19
N SER A 1039 66.22 -28.08 21.51
CA SER A 1039 67.38 -28.68 22.16
C SER A 1039 67.00 -29.46 23.41
N LYS A 1040 67.74 -30.52 23.70
CA LYS A 1040 67.55 -31.36 24.89
C LYS A 1040 68.93 -31.78 25.44
N PRO A 1041 69.25 -31.49 26.72
CA PRO A 1041 70.50 -31.91 27.34
C PRO A 1041 70.75 -33.42 27.20
N GLY A 1042 71.99 -33.80 26.87
CA GLY A 1042 72.43 -35.17 26.62
C GLY A 1042 71.98 -35.78 25.29
N ILE A 1043 71.12 -35.11 24.52
CA ILE A 1043 70.60 -35.59 23.23
C ILE A 1043 71.24 -34.81 22.08
N GLY A 1044 71.19 -33.47 22.13
CA GLY A 1044 71.74 -32.59 21.10
C GLY A 1044 70.88 -31.34 20.83
N THR A 1045 71.23 -30.60 19.79
CA THR A 1045 70.53 -29.36 19.36
C THR A 1045 70.18 -29.40 17.88
N LYS A 1046 69.00 -28.86 17.55
CA LYS A 1046 68.48 -28.70 16.19
C LYS A 1046 68.12 -27.24 15.95
N PHE A 1047 68.84 -26.60 15.02
CA PHE A 1047 68.53 -25.29 14.48
C PHE A 1047 67.66 -25.46 13.23
N THR A 1048 66.55 -24.73 13.16
CA THR A 1048 65.66 -24.71 11.99
C THR A 1048 65.51 -23.26 11.52
N ILE A 1049 65.93 -22.99 10.29
CA ILE A 1049 65.90 -21.67 9.65
C ILE A 1049 64.80 -21.69 8.59
N TYR A 1050 63.96 -20.65 8.59
CA TYR A 1050 62.95 -20.37 7.60
C TYR A 1050 63.35 -19.10 6.84
N LEU A 1051 63.36 -19.15 5.51
CA LEU A 1051 63.57 -18.01 4.61
C LEU A 1051 62.40 -17.95 3.63
N GLU A 1052 61.93 -16.75 3.27
CA GLU A 1052 60.84 -16.63 2.30
C GLU A 1052 61.29 -17.11 0.91
N ASN A 1053 60.49 -17.95 0.26
CA ASN A 1053 60.80 -18.47 -1.05
C ASN A 1053 60.39 -17.46 -2.14
N ILE A 1054 61.33 -16.62 -2.56
CA ILE A 1054 61.15 -15.63 -3.64
C ILE A 1054 61.21 -16.32 -5.03
N THR A 1055 60.38 -17.34 -5.23
CA THR A 1055 60.03 -17.85 -6.57
C THR A 1055 58.96 -16.96 -7.19
N ASN A 1056 59.18 -16.54 -8.44
CA ASN A 1056 58.42 -15.51 -9.15
C ASN A 1056 56.89 -15.60 -8.96
N ALA A 1057 56.31 -14.49 -8.51
CA ALA A 1057 55.01 -14.05 -9.00
C ALA A 1057 55.26 -13.09 -10.17
N GLU A 1058 55.18 -13.62 -11.38
CA GLU A 1058 54.94 -12.88 -12.63
C GLU A 1058 53.46 -13.06 -13.03
#